data_AF-A0A8S1TTZ5-F1
#
_entry.id   AF-A0A8S1TTZ5-F1
#
_cell.length_a   1.000
_cell.length_b   1.000
_cell.length_c   1.000
_cell.angle_alpha   90.00
_cell.angle_beta   90.00
_cell.angle_gamma   90.00
#
_symmetry.space_group_name_H-M   'P 1'
#
loop_
_entity.id
_entity.type
_entity.pdbx_description
1 polymer ?
#
loop_
_entity_poly.entity_id
_entity_poly.type
_entity_poly.pdbx_seq_one_letter_code
_entity_poly.pdbx_strand_id
1 'polypeptide(L)'
;MNNNSEDKNTEFQEEPMTEEERQFAEELDQKIQNAQQKLDQLGLTQSRLNWLQDTIKKRQEENPLTEEEKKEKFQQLADKAIDIPTIDRQGRKIFTLEETLNNYNNAWGLLKYRELPICWSNLKDKIIFTLPMTFMAAYTYEAMQLKKINLSLKEMKFKLLSRSWGVFFILGTTFCIIDSLYFDDFCKRIKITIIEQTKQKGSKLRVVYNLIVMLKYIFKNSITSFHLLSKYQISIDKIRNFCIIAHIDHGKSTLADRFLEITGTISKGKHEQYLDKLEVEKERGITVKAQSAAMFYTVNGIEYLYNLIDTPGHVDFTYEVSRSMRACEGAILLIDATQGIQAQTLSNYILAKKQNLKIIPVINKIDMTSANTDSVIQQLVEKFDMNPNEIFKVSAKKGTGVTDLLNNIVTLIPPPQDHKELKCFLIDSWYARDKGVVLLILMKGGYLKKGDQILSCAFKKKYDIFEVGIQSPENVPQEKLEPGQVGYVITNMKAANEARIGDTFRHPLSKTLPEAGFEQVKPLVYCGIYPEDPDDYAELNKSIFKLALTDPAVIIQKESSAALGNGYRCGFLGVLHMDVFRERLENEYNLSVLLTSPSVPYKAILRNGKEVMVENAIMAPDAAIIKHYEQPMAIATIMCPEEYSAIIFQLCDARNGRLVDQEKYDKQDRFIFKFPLNEIIQDLFDKIKSATKGYGSLEYEFCGFEKANIVKLVIHLMEDPVDALSFMVPEERAHQLGKKICQRLKENIPQHLFVVSIQAKVGGKVIAAEKIGSTGKNVTAKCYGGDYTRKKKLLDRQKEGKKRMREVGRVTVRKDTFISVFKDD
;
A
#
# COMPACT_ATOMS: atom_id res chain seq x y z
N MET A 1 -23.49 5.40 84.66
CA MET A 1 -24.75 6.16 84.79
C MET A 1 -24.79 7.18 83.66
N ASN A 2 -25.74 6.94 82.74
CA ASN A 2 -26.56 7.87 81.97
C ASN A 2 -26.33 9.40 81.99
N ASN A 3 -26.65 9.95 80.80
CA ASN A 3 -27.36 11.19 80.47
C ASN A 3 -26.51 12.45 80.27
N ASN A 4 -26.44 12.97 79.03
CA ASN A 4 -27.34 13.95 78.37
C ASN A 4 -27.09 15.37 78.92
N SER A 5 -26.99 16.46 78.14
CA SER A 5 -27.69 16.81 76.89
C SER A 5 -27.08 18.06 76.20
N GLU A 6 -27.28 18.11 74.88
CA GLU A 6 -27.66 19.27 74.02
C GLU A 6 -26.67 20.38 73.62
N ASP A 7 -26.23 20.26 72.35
CA ASP A 7 -26.37 21.18 71.20
C ASP A 7 -25.95 22.66 71.25
N LYS A 8 -24.92 22.96 70.43
CA LYS A 8 -24.93 24.04 69.43
C LYS A 8 -24.32 23.55 68.10
N ASN A 9 -25.17 23.37 67.09
CA ASN A 9 -24.80 23.16 65.69
C ASN A 9 -24.30 24.45 65.04
N THR A 10 -23.21 24.36 64.29
CA THR A 10 -22.88 25.29 63.20
C THR A 10 -22.63 24.43 61.96
N GLU A 11 -23.60 24.44 61.04
CA GLU A 11 -23.49 23.82 59.71
C GLU A 11 -22.53 24.66 58.85
N PHE A 12 -21.44 24.04 58.38
CA PHE A 12 -20.73 24.52 57.19
C PHE A 12 -21.49 24.03 55.96
N GLN A 13 -22.08 24.95 55.20
CA GLN A 13 -22.61 24.68 53.88
C GLN A 13 -21.44 24.41 52.92
N GLU A 14 -21.43 23.24 52.29
CA GLU A 14 -20.50 22.91 51.19
C GLU A 14 -20.84 23.78 49.98
N GLU A 15 -19.88 24.58 49.52
CA GLU A 15 -19.99 25.31 48.26
C GLU A 15 -20.05 24.32 47.08
N PRO A 16 -20.89 24.57 46.06
CA PRO A 16 -20.95 23.71 44.88
C PRO A 16 -19.66 23.86 44.06
N MET A 17 -19.03 22.72 43.70
CA MET A 17 -17.86 22.67 42.80
C MET A 17 -18.03 23.56 41.58
N THR A 18 -16.99 24.34 41.28
CA THR A 18 -16.92 25.17 40.08
C THR A 18 -16.87 24.30 38.81
N GLU A 19 -17.31 24.86 37.69
CA GLU A 19 -17.38 24.15 36.41
C GLU A 19 -15.98 23.73 35.90
N GLU A 20 -14.94 24.50 36.27
CA GLU A 20 -13.53 24.16 36.05
C GLU A 20 -13.07 22.97 36.90
N GLU A 21 -13.51 22.87 38.17
CA GLU A 21 -13.20 21.72 39.04
C GLU A 21 -13.89 20.43 38.56
N ARG A 22 -15.11 20.53 38.01
CA ARG A 22 -15.79 19.40 37.36
C ARG A 22 -15.09 18.96 36.09
N GLN A 23 -14.70 19.89 35.21
CA GLN A 23 -13.94 19.55 34.00
C GLN A 23 -12.59 18.93 34.33
N PHE A 24 -11.91 19.41 35.38
CA PHE A 24 -10.64 18.85 35.83
C PHE A 24 -10.81 17.44 36.41
N ALA A 25 -11.87 17.20 37.18
CA ALA A 25 -12.18 15.87 37.72
C ALA A 25 -12.53 14.86 36.59
N GLU A 26 -13.32 15.28 35.60
CA GLU A 26 -13.66 14.45 34.43
C GLU A 26 -12.42 14.15 33.57
N GLU A 27 -11.54 15.13 33.35
CA GLU A 27 -10.26 14.91 32.65
C GLU A 27 -9.35 13.94 33.40
N LEU A 28 -9.33 14.01 34.73
CA LEU A 28 -8.51 13.16 35.57
C LEU A 28 -9.02 11.71 35.54
N ASP A 29 -10.33 11.51 35.65
CA ASP A 29 -10.97 10.19 35.54
C ASP A 29 -10.78 9.58 34.14
N GLN A 30 -10.86 10.39 33.08
CA GLN A 30 -10.57 9.95 31.71
C GLN A 30 -9.10 9.53 31.53
N LYS A 31 -8.17 10.27 32.14
CA LYS A 31 -6.72 9.93 32.11
C LYS A 31 -6.42 8.67 32.93
N ILE A 32 -7.11 8.45 34.04
CA ILE A 32 -7.00 7.23 34.86
C ILE A 32 -7.56 6.03 34.09
N GLN A 33 -8.73 6.13 33.47
CA GLN A 33 -9.29 5.06 32.64
C GLN A 33 -8.42 4.71 31.43
N ASN A 34 -7.84 5.72 30.76
CA ASN A 34 -6.91 5.52 29.65
C ASN A 34 -5.59 4.86 30.09
N ALA A 35 -5.10 5.20 31.29
CA ALA A 35 -3.95 4.54 31.88
C ALA A 35 -4.27 3.09 32.27
N GLN A 36 -5.45 2.82 32.80
CA GLN A 36 -5.95 1.48 33.13
C GLN A 36 -6.07 0.61 31.87
N GLN A 37 -6.68 1.13 30.80
CA GLN A 37 -6.79 0.43 29.51
C GLN A 37 -5.43 0.16 28.87
N LYS A 38 -4.49 1.10 28.95
CA LYS A 38 -3.10 0.88 28.48
C LYS A 38 -2.38 -0.18 29.30
N LEU A 39 -2.62 -0.25 30.61
CA LEU A 39 -2.03 -1.25 31.50
C LEU A 39 -2.63 -2.64 31.26
N ASP A 40 -3.93 -2.73 30.99
CA ASP A 40 -4.62 -3.98 30.63
C ASP A 40 -4.20 -4.49 29.24
N GLN A 41 -4.00 -3.59 28.27
CA GLN A 41 -3.42 -3.93 26.95
C GLN A 41 -1.98 -4.45 27.03
N LEU A 42 -1.24 -4.11 28.10
CA LEU A 42 0.14 -4.54 28.33
C LEU A 42 0.27 -5.77 29.24
N GLY A 43 -0.84 -6.30 29.78
CA GLY A 43 -0.88 -7.57 30.53
C GLY A 43 -0.09 -7.59 31.85
N LEU A 44 0.05 -6.45 32.53
CA LEU A 44 0.82 -6.33 33.77
C LEU A 44 -0.05 -6.56 35.02
N THR A 45 0.40 -7.40 35.94
CA THR A 45 -0.40 -7.86 37.11
C THR A 45 -0.59 -6.81 38.22
N GLN A 46 -1.79 -6.83 38.83
CA GLN A 46 -2.33 -5.97 39.92
C GLN A 46 -1.40 -5.68 41.12
N SER A 47 -0.34 -6.46 41.31
CA SER A 47 0.55 -6.39 42.49
C SER A 47 1.42 -5.13 42.55
N ARG A 48 1.67 -4.47 41.41
CA ARG A 48 2.54 -3.27 41.36
C ARG A 48 1.78 -1.97 41.62
N LEU A 49 0.49 -1.95 41.31
CA LEU A 49 -0.43 -0.84 41.61
C LEU A 49 -0.66 -0.72 43.12
N ASN A 50 -0.88 -1.86 43.79
CA ASN A 50 -1.09 -1.92 45.24
C ASN A 50 0.16 -1.45 46.02
N TRP A 51 1.36 -1.76 45.52
CA TRP A 51 2.62 -1.27 46.13
C TRP A 51 2.78 0.25 46.03
N LEU A 52 2.34 0.83 44.90
CA LEU A 52 2.40 2.28 44.68
C LEU A 52 1.41 3.01 45.59
N GLN A 53 0.20 2.48 45.73
CA GLN A 53 -0.82 3.01 46.64
C GLN A 53 -0.37 2.95 48.10
N ASP A 54 0.24 1.84 48.55
CA ASP A 54 0.78 1.71 49.92
C ASP A 54 1.95 2.67 50.20
N THR A 55 2.77 2.95 49.18
CA THR A 55 3.93 3.85 49.32
C THR A 55 3.51 5.32 49.40
N ILE A 56 2.43 5.69 48.69
CA ILE A 56 1.83 7.03 48.77
C ILE A 56 1.16 7.23 50.13
N LYS A 57 0.42 6.22 50.61
CA LYS A 57 -0.24 6.25 51.93
C LYS A 57 0.76 6.46 53.07
N LYS A 58 1.90 5.74 53.04
CA LYS A 58 2.97 5.88 54.04
C LYS A 58 3.68 7.23 54.04
N ARG A 59 3.69 7.95 52.92
CA ARG A 59 4.35 9.27 52.82
C ARG A 59 3.43 10.44 53.20
N GLN A 60 2.11 10.24 53.21
CA GLN A 60 1.16 11.26 53.69
C GLN A 60 1.13 11.37 55.22
N GLU A 61 1.61 10.36 55.95
CA GLU A 61 1.62 10.33 57.42
C GLU A 61 2.81 11.09 58.06
N GLU A 62 3.83 11.50 57.29
CA GLU A 62 5.00 12.24 57.79
C GLU A 62 5.05 13.69 57.23
N ASN A 63 4.51 14.63 58.03
CA ASN A 63 4.51 16.11 57.93
C ASN A 63 3.56 16.83 56.92
N PRO A 64 2.74 17.81 57.36
CA PRO A 64 1.88 18.58 56.47
C PRO A 64 2.63 19.80 55.92
N LEU A 65 2.87 19.81 54.60
CA LEU A 65 3.31 21.00 53.85
C LEU A 65 2.11 21.68 53.18
N THR A 66 2.16 23.00 53.04
CA THR A 66 1.15 23.84 52.39
C THR A 66 1.03 23.53 50.88
N GLU A 67 -0.17 23.69 50.28
CA GLU A 67 -0.46 23.26 48.89
C GLU A 67 0.37 23.99 47.82
N GLU A 68 0.79 25.24 48.05
CA GLU A 68 1.73 25.95 47.15
C GLU A 68 3.16 25.40 47.24
N GLU A 69 3.64 25.05 48.44
CA GLU A 69 4.93 24.40 48.63
C GLU A 69 4.93 22.96 48.10
N LYS A 70 3.77 22.29 48.12
CA LYS A 70 3.57 20.99 47.46
C LYS A 70 3.64 21.13 45.95
N LYS A 71 2.99 22.14 45.34
CA LYS A 71 3.08 22.42 43.90
C LYS A 71 4.52 22.71 43.47
N GLU A 72 5.23 23.58 44.19
CA GLU A 72 6.61 23.96 43.82
C GLU A 72 7.60 22.81 44.06
N LYS A 73 7.45 22.02 45.14
CA LYS A 73 8.23 20.79 45.33
C LYS A 73 7.85 19.69 44.35
N PHE A 74 6.59 19.56 43.91
CA PHE A 74 6.21 18.58 42.90
C PHE A 74 6.76 18.94 41.52
N GLN A 75 6.77 20.23 41.18
CA GLN A 75 7.38 20.73 39.95
C GLN A 75 8.90 20.52 39.99
N GLN A 76 9.57 20.89 41.10
CA GLN A 76 11.01 20.65 41.27
C GLN A 76 11.38 19.16 41.40
N LEU A 77 10.50 18.30 41.92
CA LEU A 77 10.69 16.84 41.98
C LEU A 77 10.40 16.18 40.63
N ALA A 78 9.46 16.69 39.83
CA ALA A 78 9.20 16.22 38.48
C ALA A 78 10.37 16.58 37.54
N ASP A 79 10.90 17.80 37.65
CA ASP A 79 12.06 18.24 36.86
C ASP A 79 13.37 17.59 37.34
N LYS A 80 13.51 17.25 38.64
CA LYS A 80 14.68 16.50 39.15
C LYS A 80 14.55 14.98 39.06
N ALA A 81 13.37 14.40 38.91
CA ALA A 81 13.19 12.94 38.84
C ALA A 81 13.82 12.31 37.59
N ILE A 82 14.12 13.12 36.57
CA ILE A 82 14.78 12.68 35.34
C ILE A 82 16.31 12.51 35.55
N ASP A 83 16.90 13.19 36.55
CA ASP A 83 18.36 13.37 36.66
C ASP A 83 19.02 12.89 37.97
N ILE A 84 18.31 12.15 38.83
CA ILE A 84 18.91 11.56 40.04
C ILE A 84 19.60 10.22 39.70
N PRO A 85 20.91 10.07 39.93
CA PRO A 85 21.60 8.82 39.68
C PRO A 85 21.34 7.81 40.80
N THR A 86 21.15 6.56 40.40
CA THR A 86 20.92 5.48 41.36
C THR A 86 22.24 5.12 42.04
N ILE A 87 22.31 5.20 43.37
CA ILE A 87 23.53 4.85 44.10
C ILE A 87 23.40 3.43 44.64
N ASP A 88 24.42 2.59 44.42
CA ASP A 88 24.43 1.24 45.01
C ASP A 88 24.66 1.29 46.54
N ARG A 89 24.56 0.13 47.20
CA ARG A 89 24.74 0.02 48.66
C ARG A 89 26.14 0.40 49.17
N GLN A 90 27.08 0.72 48.28
CA GLN A 90 28.47 1.11 48.58
C GLN A 90 28.76 2.57 48.19
N GLY A 91 27.73 3.35 47.83
CA GLY A 91 27.91 4.78 47.56
C GLY A 91 28.37 5.11 46.14
N ARG A 92 28.39 4.13 45.22
CA ARG A 92 28.84 4.37 43.83
C ARG A 92 27.68 4.74 42.91
N LYS A 93 27.89 5.81 42.14
CA LYS A 93 26.96 6.37 41.15
C LYS A 93 26.72 5.35 40.02
N ILE A 94 25.47 4.94 39.80
CA ILE A 94 24.99 4.19 38.64
C ILE A 94 24.02 5.10 37.88
N PHE A 95 24.10 5.03 36.55
CA PHE A 95 23.48 5.90 35.54
C PHE A 95 22.03 6.37 35.84
N THR A 96 21.68 7.56 35.35
CA THR A 96 20.32 8.17 35.45
C THR A 96 19.29 7.45 34.57
N LEU A 97 17.99 7.73 34.74
CA LEU A 97 16.92 7.09 33.95
C LEU A 97 17.02 7.46 32.46
N GLU A 98 17.42 8.70 32.18
CA GLU A 98 17.68 9.19 30.82
C GLU A 98 18.97 8.58 30.25
N GLU A 99 20.03 8.39 31.05
CA GLU A 99 21.20 7.60 30.66
C GLU A 99 20.87 6.11 30.49
N THR A 100 19.87 5.57 31.19
CA THR A 100 19.44 4.18 31.05
C THR A 100 18.60 3.99 29.78
N LEU A 101 17.76 4.97 29.43
CA LEU A 101 17.01 5.01 28.16
C LEU A 101 17.92 5.32 26.97
N ASN A 102 18.87 6.24 27.12
CA ASN A 102 19.91 6.50 26.12
C ASN A 102 20.88 5.33 26.01
N ASN A 103 21.19 4.58 27.07
CA ASN A 103 21.96 3.34 26.99
C ASN A 103 21.13 2.16 26.47
N TYR A 104 19.80 2.16 26.60
CA TYR A 104 18.95 1.17 25.95
C TYR A 104 18.88 1.43 24.43
N ASN A 105 18.76 2.69 24.03
CA ASN A 105 18.82 3.14 22.64
C ASN A 105 20.24 3.01 22.05
N ASN A 106 21.28 3.29 22.84
CA ASN A 106 22.69 3.10 22.45
C ASN A 106 23.12 1.63 22.50
N ALA A 107 22.54 0.76 23.33
CA ALA A 107 22.80 -0.69 23.29
C ALA A 107 22.19 -1.33 22.03
N TRP A 108 21.09 -0.78 21.53
CA TRP A 108 20.56 -1.10 20.21
C TRP A 108 21.37 -0.45 19.07
N GLY A 109 21.97 0.73 19.28
CA GLY A 109 22.89 1.37 18.34
C GLY A 109 24.29 0.74 18.26
N LEU A 110 24.82 0.21 19.36
CA LEU A 110 26.17 -0.38 19.48
C LEU A 110 26.26 -1.81 18.93
N LEU A 111 25.12 -2.46 18.65
CA LEU A 111 25.09 -3.68 17.84
C LEU A 111 25.29 -3.41 16.34
N LYS A 112 25.46 -2.14 15.91
CA LYS A 112 25.55 -1.78 14.49
C LYS A 112 26.93 -1.34 13.97
N TYR A 113 27.97 -1.17 14.79
CA TYR A 113 29.31 -0.82 14.28
C TYR A 113 30.46 -1.50 15.05
N ARG A 114 31.36 -2.16 14.34
CA ARG A 114 32.67 -2.61 14.85
C ARG A 114 33.71 -1.49 14.64
N GLU A 115 34.45 -1.12 15.70
CA GLU A 115 35.92 -1.15 15.82
C GLU A 115 36.46 -0.35 17.05
N LEU A 116 36.96 -1.07 18.07
CA LEU A 116 38.20 -0.89 18.92
C LEU A 116 38.42 0.43 19.73
N PRO A 117 39.36 0.57 20.72
CA PRO A 117 40.22 -0.37 21.49
C PRO A 117 40.28 -0.10 23.05
N ILE A 118 41.08 -0.90 23.80
CA ILE A 118 41.56 -0.71 25.21
C ILE A 118 40.52 -0.93 26.32
N CYS A 119 40.39 -2.14 26.88
CA CYS A 119 41.09 -2.53 28.10
C CYS A 119 41.35 -4.06 28.13
N TRP A 120 42.47 -4.46 27.52
CA TRP A 120 42.96 -5.83 27.43
C TRP A 120 43.96 -6.18 28.54
N SER A 121 43.53 -6.17 29.81
CA SER A 121 44.40 -6.65 30.90
C SER A 121 43.75 -7.66 31.86
N ASN A 122 42.42 -7.80 31.89
CA ASN A 122 41.75 -8.66 32.89
C ASN A 122 41.01 -9.89 32.33
N LEU A 123 41.24 -10.26 31.05
CA LEU A 123 40.55 -11.39 30.42
C LEU A 123 41.48 -12.48 29.86
N LYS A 124 42.74 -12.53 30.29
CA LYS A 124 43.65 -13.63 29.93
C LYS A 124 43.38 -14.93 30.71
N ASP A 125 42.72 -14.87 31.86
CA ASP A 125 42.60 -16.04 32.75
C ASP A 125 41.26 -16.79 32.71
N LYS A 126 40.32 -16.41 31.81
CA LYS A 126 38.98 -17.03 31.76
C LYS A 126 38.49 -17.53 30.40
N ILE A 127 39.25 -17.37 29.31
CA ILE A 127 38.84 -17.81 27.95
C ILE A 127 39.39 -19.20 27.55
N ILE A 128 40.22 -19.85 28.36
CA ILE A 128 40.80 -21.15 27.98
C ILE A 128 39.82 -22.34 28.12
N PHE A 129 38.64 -22.17 28.73
CA PHE A 129 37.74 -23.30 29.05
C PHE A 129 36.49 -23.48 28.17
N THR A 130 36.19 -22.55 27.25
CA THR A 130 34.95 -22.59 26.46
C THR A 130 35.09 -23.21 25.07
N LEU A 131 36.27 -23.17 24.45
CA LEU A 131 36.51 -23.81 23.15
C LEU A 131 36.55 -25.36 23.16
N PRO A 132 36.99 -26.07 24.23
CA PRO A 132 37.00 -27.53 24.22
C PRO A 132 35.62 -28.18 24.38
N MET A 133 34.65 -27.48 24.99
CA MET A 133 33.34 -28.05 25.32
C MET A 133 32.37 -28.15 24.13
N THR A 134 32.43 -27.22 23.18
CA THR A 134 31.63 -27.28 21.95
C THR A 134 32.15 -28.33 20.97
N PHE A 135 33.47 -28.56 20.93
CA PHE A 135 34.08 -29.60 20.10
C PHE A 135 33.83 -31.02 20.64
N MET A 136 33.85 -31.22 21.97
CA MET A 136 33.54 -32.51 22.59
C MET A 136 32.06 -32.90 22.45
N ALA A 137 31.13 -31.94 22.53
CA ALA A 137 29.70 -32.19 22.40
C ALA A 137 29.31 -32.68 21.00
N ALA A 138 29.94 -32.12 19.95
CA ALA A 138 29.75 -32.56 18.57
C ALA A 138 30.28 -33.98 18.34
N TYR A 139 31.45 -34.31 18.90
CA TYR A 139 32.07 -35.63 18.76
C TYR A 139 31.29 -36.73 19.51
N THR A 140 30.69 -36.41 20.66
CA THR A 140 29.84 -37.35 21.41
C THR A 140 28.49 -37.61 20.73
N TYR A 141 27.96 -36.62 19.99
CA TYR A 141 26.71 -36.78 19.23
C TYR A 141 26.90 -37.71 18.02
N GLU A 142 28.04 -37.59 17.32
CA GLU A 142 28.43 -38.52 16.25
C GLU A 142 28.73 -39.93 16.78
N ALA A 143 29.38 -40.05 17.93
CA ALA A 143 29.70 -41.35 18.54
C ALA A 143 28.45 -42.11 19.07
N MET A 144 27.42 -41.38 19.54
CA MET A 144 26.18 -42.00 20.04
C MET A 144 25.24 -42.46 18.93
N GLN A 145 25.23 -41.81 17.76
CA GLN A 145 24.48 -42.29 16.59
C GLN A 145 25.03 -43.62 16.03
N LEU A 146 26.31 -43.92 16.28
CA LEU A 146 27.00 -45.09 15.74
C LEU A 146 26.87 -46.38 16.58
N LYS A 147 26.37 -46.34 17.83
CA LYS A 147 26.20 -47.55 18.66
C LYS A 147 24.88 -47.53 19.45
N LYS A 148 23.87 -48.23 18.94
CA LYS A 148 22.62 -48.55 19.65
C LYS A 148 22.92 -49.30 20.96
N ILE A 149 22.86 -48.64 22.11
CA ILE A 149 22.94 -49.30 23.43
C ILE A 149 21.82 -48.78 24.34
N ASN A 150 20.99 -49.71 24.83
CA ASN A 150 19.99 -49.53 25.87
C ASN A 150 20.60 -49.86 27.24
N LEU A 151 20.43 -49.00 28.24
CA LEU A 151 20.83 -49.29 29.63
C LEU A 151 19.72 -48.87 30.62
N SER A 152 19.34 -49.80 31.51
CA SER A 152 18.24 -49.66 32.47
C SER A 152 18.69 -49.07 33.81
N LEU A 153 17.82 -48.24 34.41
CA LEU A 153 18.05 -47.38 35.58
C LEU A 153 18.30 -48.07 36.95
N LYS A 154 18.46 -49.40 37.03
CA LYS A 154 18.43 -50.13 38.32
C LYS A 154 19.76 -50.31 39.06
N GLU A 155 20.91 -49.93 38.48
CA GLU A 155 22.22 -50.29 39.05
C GLU A 155 23.08 -49.14 39.64
N MET A 156 22.57 -47.92 39.77
CA MET A 156 23.36 -46.82 40.38
C MET A 156 23.02 -46.60 41.87
N LYS A 157 23.66 -47.37 42.77
CA LYS A 157 23.81 -47.01 44.19
C LYS A 157 25.20 -46.43 44.43
N PHE A 158 25.32 -45.18 44.90
CA PHE A 158 26.56 -44.66 45.47
C PHE A 158 26.34 -43.85 46.76
N LYS A 159 27.16 -44.18 47.76
CA LYS A 159 27.24 -43.59 49.11
C LYS A 159 27.69 -42.12 49.05
N LEU A 160 26.94 -41.24 49.70
CA LEU A 160 27.30 -39.85 49.96
C LEU A 160 28.42 -39.77 51.00
N LEU A 161 29.56 -39.15 50.65
CA LEU A 161 30.42 -38.43 51.58
C LEU A 161 31.39 -37.49 50.82
N SER A 162 31.16 -36.19 51.01
CA SER A 162 32.08 -35.05 50.81
C SER A 162 32.41 -34.53 49.38
N ARG A 163 32.36 -33.19 49.27
CA ARG A 163 32.81 -32.26 48.21
C ARG A 163 31.86 -31.95 47.04
N SER A 164 31.35 -30.71 47.10
CA SER A 164 30.19 -30.13 46.41
C SER A 164 30.39 -29.70 44.95
N TRP A 165 31.17 -30.41 44.13
CA TRP A 165 31.33 -30.09 42.69
C TRP A 165 30.97 -31.24 41.74
N GLY A 166 31.03 -32.51 42.19
CA GLY A 166 30.62 -33.66 41.38
C GLY A 166 29.11 -33.74 41.12
N VAL A 167 28.29 -33.15 42.01
CA VAL A 167 26.83 -33.12 41.89
C VAL A 167 26.37 -32.26 40.71
N PHE A 168 27.09 -31.18 40.39
CA PHE A 168 26.78 -30.31 39.25
C PHE A 168 27.13 -30.95 37.90
N PHE A 169 28.17 -31.79 37.86
CA PHE A 169 28.59 -32.47 36.64
C PHE A 169 27.59 -33.56 36.24
N ILE A 170 27.08 -34.33 37.20
CA ILE A 170 26.10 -35.39 36.96
C ILE A 170 24.71 -34.82 36.65
N LEU A 171 24.33 -33.68 37.29
CA LEU A 171 23.10 -32.96 36.97
C LEU A 171 23.14 -32.32 35.57
N GLY A 172 24.30 -31.81 35.14
CA GLY A 172 24.47 -31.24 33.81
C GLY A 172 24.34 -32.28 32.68
N THR A 173 24.88 -33.48 32.87
CA THR A 173 24.77 -34.56 31.87
C THR A 173 23.40 -35.23 31.86
N THR A 174 22.69 -35.29 32.99
CA THR A 174 21.27 -35.71 33.00
C THR A 174 20.33 -34.67 32.39
N PHE A 175 20.70 -33.39 32.41
CA PHE A 175 19.93 -32.29 31.81
C PHE A 175 19.84 -32.36 30.28
N CYS A 176 20.83 -32.97 29.62
CA CYS A 176 20.83 -33.13 28.16
C CYS A 176 19.92 -34.26 27.65
N ILE A 177 19.36 -35.10 28.53
CA ILE A 177 18.67 -36.35 28.16
C ILE A 177 17.14 -36.26 28.37
N ILE A 178 16.62 -35.21 29.02
CA ILE A 178 15.19 -35.16 29.37
C ILE A 178 14.40 -34.39 28.31
N ASP A 179 13.61 -35.16 27.56
CA ASP A 179 12.63 -34.74 26.57
C ASP A 179 11.61 -33.71 27.11
N SER A 180 11.09 -32.85 26.22
CA SER A 180 10.31 -31.64 26.61
C SER A 180 9.02 -31.93 27.40
N LEU A 181 8.54 -33.17 27.39
CA LEU A 181 7.31 -33.62 28.06
C LEU A 181 7.43 -33.73 29.59
N TYR A 182 8.63 -33.92 30.15
CA TYR A 182 8.82 -34.10 31.60
C TYR A 182 9.39 -32.87 32.31
N PHE A 183 9.82 -31.85 31.57
CA PHE A 183 10.47 -30.66 32.12
C PHE A 183 9.51 -29.78 32.93
N ASP A 184 8.25 -29.66 32.52
CA ASP A 184 7.26 -28.86 33.22
C ASP A 184 6.77 -29.52 34.53
N ASP A 185 6.65 -30.86 34.58
CA ASP A 185 6.30 -31.57 35.81
C ASP A 185 7.46 -31.55 36.83
N PHE A 186 8.70 -31.64 36.33
CA PHE A 186 9.92 -31.45 37.13
C PHE A 186 10.04 -30.02 37.68
N CYS A 187 9.76 -29.01 36.86
CA CYS A 187 9.75 -27.60 37.30
C CYS A 187 8.65 -27.34 38.34
N LYS A 188 7.47 -27.97 38.24
CA LYS A 188 6.42 -27.88 39.26
C LYS A 188 6.87 -28.49 40.59
N ARG A 189 7.50 -29.67 40.57
CA ARG A 189 8.02 -30.33 41.78
C ARG A 189 9.13 -29.52 42.44
N ILE A 190 10.07 -28.98 41.66
CA ILE A 190 11.12 -28.08 42.17
C ILE A 190 10.51 -26.78 42.73
N LYS A 191 9.48 -26.21 42.10
CA LYS A 191 8.82 -25.00 42.61
C LYS A 191 8.19 -25.27 43.99
N ILE A 192 7.58 -26.44 44.19
CA ILE A 192 7.01 -26.86 45.48
C ILE A 192 8.13 -27.04 46.52
N THR A 193 9.19 -27.78 46.19
CA THR A 193 10.31 -28.03 47.13
C THR A 193 11.08 -26.75 47.48
N ILE A 194 11.24 -25.82 46.54
CA ILE A 194 11.88 -24.51 46.78
C ILE A 194 10.97 -23.62 47.62
N ILE A 195 9.65 -23.62 47.42
CA ILE A 195 8.69 -22.86 48.25
C ILE A 195 8.67 -23.39 49.70
N GLU A 196 8.77 -24.69 49.90
CA GLU A 196 8.86 -25.29 51.23
C GLU A 196 10.19 -24.99 51.93
N GLN A 197 11.32 -25.00 51.20
CA GLN A 197 12.63 -24.70 51.78
C GLN A 197 12.94 -23.20 51.91
N THR A 198 12.29 -22.32 51.13
CA THR A 198 12.44 -20.86 51.24
C THR A 198 11.77 -20.29 52.49
N LYS A 199 10.86 -21.02 53.14
CA LYS A 199 10.37 -20.67 54.48
C LYS A 199 11.43 -20.80 55.58
N GLN A 200 12.51 -21.56 55.37
CA GLN A 200 13.51 -21.83 56.42
C GLN A 200 14.89 -21.21 56.20
N LYS A 201 15.32 -20.86 54.97
CA LYS A 201 16.64 -20.24 54.74
C LYS A 201 16.59 -19.15 53.66
N GLY A 202 16.71 -17.90 54.10
CA GLY A 202 16.64 -16.71 53.26
C GLY A 202 17.76 -16.56 52.23
N SER A 203 17.45 -15.76 51.21
CA SER A 203 18.32 -15.14 50.18
C SER A 203 19.04 -16.04 49.16
N LYS A 204 19.67 -17.16 49.53
CA LYS A 204 20.50 -17.95 48.57
C LYS A 204 19.68 -18.73 47.53
N LEU A 205 18.50 -19.26 47.88
CA LEU A 205 17.64 -19.97 46.93
C LEU A 205 16.94 -19.05 45.92
N ARG A 206 16.79 -17.75 46.23
CA ARG A 206 16.16 -16.77 45.33
C ARG A 206 17.04 -16.47 44.11
N VAL A 207 18.35 -16.51 44.29
CA VAL A 207 19.34 -16.39 43.20
C VAL A 207 19.24 -17.59 42.26
N VAL A 208 19.10 -18.81 42.81
CA VAL A 208 18.95 -20.04 42.02
C VAL A 208 17.63 -20.02 41.23
N TYR A 209 16.52 -19.60 41.85
CA TYR A 209 15.24 -19.44 41.16
C TYR A 209 15.32 -18.43 40.01
N ASN A 210 15.92 -17.26 40.24
CA ASN A 210 16.09 -16.24 39.20
C ASN A 210 17.02 -16.71 38.08
N LEU A 211 18.08 -17.48 38.40
CA LEU A 211 18.96 -18.07 37.39
C LEU A 211 18.23 -19.10 36.52
N ILE A 212 17.35 -19.92 37.11
CA ILE A 212 16.52 -20.89 36.38
C ILE A 212 15.50 -20.18 35.49
N VAL A 213 14.87 -19.10 35.98
CA VAL A 213 13.93 -18.29 35.18
C VAL A 213 14.66 -17.59 34.03
N MET A 214 15.85 -17.06 34.26
CA MET A 214 16.68 -16.43 33.24
C MET A 214 17.15 -17.45 32.19
N LEU A 215 17.56 -18.65 32.63
CA LEU A 215 17.89 -19.75 31.72
C LEU A 215 16.66 -20.23 30.93
N LYS A 216 15.46 -20.26 31.54
CA LYS A 216 14.20 -20.55 30.84
C LYS A 216 13.92 -19.51 29.75
N TYR A 217 14.18 -18.23 30.03
CA TYR A 217 13.98 -17.14 29.09
C TYR A 217 14.99 -17.18 27.93
N ILE A 218 16.27 -17.42 28.25
CA ILE A 218 17.34 -17.56 27.26
C ILE A 218 17.09 -18.78 26.39
N PHE A 219 16.81 -19.97 26.95
CA PHE A 219 16.54 -21.17 26.16
C PHE A 219 15.28 -21.03 25.30
N LYS A 220 14.19 -20.44 25.82
CA LYS A 220 12.97 -20.25 25.04
C LYS A 220 13.20 -19.33 23.84
N ASN A 221 13.96 -18.24 24.01
CA ASN A 221 14.32 -17.31 22.94
C ASN A 221 15.37 -17.88 21.98
N SER A 222 16.39 -18.59 22.47
CA SER A 222 17.41 -19.21 21.62
C SER A 222 16.84 -20.34 20.77
N ILE A 223 15.92 -21.16 21.31
CA ILE A 223 15.25 -22.21 20.55
C ILE A 223 14.28 -21.61 19.53
N THR A 224 13.55 -20.54 19.84
CA THR A 224 12.72 -19.86 18.83
C THR A 224 13.57 -19.23 17.73
N SER A 225 14.68 -18.56 18.06
CA SER A 225 15.58 -17.99 17.06
C SER A 225 16.27 -19.04 16.19
N PHE A 226 16.71 -20.17 16.77
CA PHE A 226 17.35 -21.25 16.01
C PHE A 226 16.35 -22.02 15.14
N HIS A 227 15.12 -22.23 15.64
CA HIS A 227 14.07 -22.89 14.89
C HIS A 227 13.48 -21.99 13.79
N LEU A 228 13.49 -20.66 13.97
CA LEU A 228 13.19 -19.68 12.91
C LEU A 228 14.30 -19.66 11.85
N LEU A 229 15.59 -19.61 12.23
CA LEU A 229 16.70 -19.61 11.27
C LEU A 229 16.78 -20.90 10.44
N SER A 230 16.43 -22.06 11.01
CA SER A 230 16.36 -23.33 10.25
C SER A 230 15.13 -23.43 9.34
N LYS A 231 14.10 -22.62 9.57
CA LYS A 231 12.82 -22.68 8.83
C LYS A 231 12.92 -22.11 7.40
N TYR A 232 13.94 -21.30 7.14
CA TYR A 232 14.06 -20.53 5.88
C TYR A 232 14.99 -21.15 4.84
N GLN A 233 15.62 -22.30 5.16
CA GLN A 233 16.34 -23.13 4.17
C GLN A 233 15.39 -24.16 3.58
N ILE A 234 14.65 -23.75 2.56
CA ILE A 234 13.67 -24.59 1.86
C ILE A 234 14.22 -24.91 0.47
N SER A 235 14.33 -26.21 0.16
CA SER A 235 14.73 -26.67 -1.17
C SER A 235 13.79 -26.11 -2.24
N ILE A 236 14.33 -25.80 -3.42
CA ILE A 236 13.57 -25.24 -4.54
C ILE A 236 12.35 -26.09 -4.91
N ASP A 237 12.44 -27.42 -4.78
CA ASP A 237 11.34 -28.37 -5.03
C ASP A 237 10.12 -28.16 -4.14
N LYS A 238 10.31 -27.47 -3.00
CA LYS A 238 9.28 -27.19 -1.99
C LYS A 238 8.80 -25.74 -2.04
N ILE A 239 9.18 -24.98 -3.07
CA ILE A 239 8.71 -23.61 -3.30
C ILE A 239 7.60 -23.64 -4.36
N ARG A 240 6.54 -22.85 -4.15
CA ARG A 240 5.47 -22.60 -5.13
C ARG A 240 5.25 -21.09 -5.25
N ASN A 241 5.52 -20.54 -6.43
CA ASN A 241 5.22 -19.15 -6.73
C ASN A 241 3.94 -19.09 -7.55
N PHE A 242 2.93 -18.38 -7.05
CA PHE A 242 1.67 -18.26 -7.75
C PHE A 242 1.00 -16.92 -7.51
N CYS A 243 0.12 -16.54 -8.44
CA CYS A 243 -0.68 -15.34 -8.34
C CYS A 243 -2.17 -15.66 -8.40
N ILE A 244 -3.01 -14.76 -7.89
CA ILE A 244 -4.47 -14.85 -8.05
C ILE A 244 -4.88 -13.83 -9.11
N ILE A 245 -5.62 -14.29 -10.12
CA ILE A 245 -6.09 -13.49 -11.26
C ILE A 245 -7.61 -13.60 -11.33
N ALA A 246 -8.29 -12.46 -11.43
CA ALA A 246 -9.75 -12.41 -11.31
C ALA A 246 -10.30 -11.15 -11.98
N HIS A 247 -11.60 -11.14 -12.29
CA HIS A 247 -12.32 -9.89 -12.56
C HIS A 247 -12.48 -9.10 -11.25
N ILE A 248 -12.73 -7.80 -11.36
CA ILE A 248 -13.10 -6.94 -10.23
C ILE A 248 -14.26 -7.58 -9.46
N ASP A 249 -14.22 -7.48 -8.13
CA ASP A 249 -15.20 -8.03 -7.19
C ASP A 249 -15.39 -9.55 -7.16
N HIS A 250 -14.60 -10.34 -7.91
CA HIS A 250 -14.66 -11.82 -7.82
C HIS A 250 -14.08 -12.38 -6.50
N GLY A 251 -13.56 -11.52 -5.62
CA GLY A 251 -13.13 -11.88 -4.26
C GLY A 251 -11.65 -12.30 -4.15
N LYS A 252 -10.78 -11.72 -4.97
CA LYS A 252 -9.33 -11.95 -4.98
C LYS A 252 -8.67 -11.65 -3.63
N SER A 253 -8.81 -10.42 -3.11
CA SER A 253 -8.21 -10.02 -1.83
C SER A 253 -8.74 -10.88 -0.67
N THR A 254 -10.05 -11.18 -0.68
CA THR A 254 -10.66 -12.06 0.33
C THR A 254 -10.11 -13.48 0.29
N LEU A 255 -9.79 -14.02 -0.90
CA LEU A 255 -9.15 -15.33 -1.01
C LEU A 255 -7.69 -15.28 -0.53
N ALA A 256 -6.96 -14.23 -0.87
CA ALA A 256 -5.59 -14.00 -0.42
C ALA A 256 -5.50 -13.94 1.12
N ASP A 257 -6.39 -13.17 1.76
CA ASP A 257 -6.48 -13.13 3.23
C ASP A 257 -6.76 -14.51 3.82
N ARG A 258 -7.68 -15.26 3.20
CA ARG A 258 -8.02 -16.60 3.69
C ARG A 258 -6.83 -17.55 3.60
N PHE A 259 -5.99 -17.43 2.57
CA PHE A 259 -4.72 -18.16 2.52
C PHE A 259 -3.78 -17.76 3.65
N LEU A 260 -3.62 -16.46 3.93
CA LEU A 260 -2.77 -15.97 5.01
C LEU A 260 -3.25 -16.47 6.39
N GLU A 261 -4.56 -16.53 6.61
CA GLU A 261 -5.14 -17.02 7.86
C GLU A 261 -5.00 -18.54 8.04
N ILE A 262 -5.25 -19.32 6.98
CA ILE A 262 -5.16 -20.79 7.05
C ILE A 262 -3.71 -21.24 7.22
N THR A 263 -2.77 -20.54 6.59
CA THR A 263 -1.33 -20.80 6.74
C THR A 263 -0.77 -20.33 8.09
N GLY A 264 -1.55 -19.58 8.88
CA GLY A 264 -1.12 -19.02 10.16
C GLY A 264 -0.17 -17.85 10.03
N THR A 265 -0.05 -17.28 8.82
CA THR A 265 0.76 -16.08 8.53
C THR A 265 0.19 -14.84 9.20
N ILE A 266 -1.15 -14.76 9.30
CA ILE A 266 -1.87 -13.75 10.07
C ILE A 266 -2.85 -14.39 11.06
N SER A 267 -3.18 -13.68 12.13
CA SER A 267 -4.21 -14.12 13.08
C SER A 267 -5.61 -13.95 12.49
N LYS A 268 -6.46 -14.98 12.64
CA LYS A 268 -7.85 -14.97 12.16
C LYS A 268 -8.64 -13.74 12.62
N GLY A 269 -9.34 -13.10 11.69
CA GLY A 269 -10.38 -12.11 11.98
C GLY A 269 -9.90 -10.75 12.53
N LYS A 270 -8.59 -10.46 12.51
CA LYS A 270 -8.08 -9.16 12.97
C LYS A 270 -8.07 -8.07 11.90
N HIS A 271 -8.05 -8.44 10.61
CA HIS A 271 -7.94 -7.49 9.51
C HIS A 271 -8.66 -8.05 8.28
N GLU A 272 -9.63 -7.31 7.73
CA GLU A 272 -10.15 -7.54 6.38
C GLU A 272 -9.19 -6.87 5.38
N GLN A 273 -8.87 -7.55 4.27
CA GLN A 273 -8.01 -7.05 3.19
C GLN A 273 -6.60 -6.68 3.67
N TYR A 274 -5.85 -7.65 4.20
CA TYR A 274 -4.55 -7.40 4.84
C TYR A 274 -3.47 -6.96 3.84
N LEU A 275 -3.52 -7.46 2.61
CA LEU A 275 -2.56 -7.10 1.57
C LEU A 275 -2.83 -5.72 0.97
N ASP A 276 -4.07 -5.22 1.04
CA ASP A 276 -4.42 -3.88 0.55
C ASP A 276 -3.87 -2.85 1.56
N LYS A 277 -2.73 -2.23 1.23
CA LYS A 277 -1.98 -1.36 2.15
C LYS A 277 -2.36 0.10 2.00
N LEU A 278 -2.77 0.52 0.82
CA LEU A 278 -3.16 1.91 0.55
C LEU A 278 -4.59 2.15 1.05
N GLU A 279 -4.88 3.34 1.55
CA GLU A 279 -6.24 3.69 2.01
C GLU A 279 -7.25 3.61 0.86
N VAL A 280 -6.87 4.13 -0.31
CA VAL A 280 -7.68 4.07 -1.54
C VAL A 280 -8.02 2.63 -1.98
N GLU A 281 -7.15 1.65 -1.70
CA GLU A 281 -7.42 0.24 -2.01
C GLU A 281 -8.53 -0.31 -1.11
N LYS A 282 -8.51 0.05 0.18
CA LYS A 282 -9.51 -0.37 1.16
C LYS A 282 -10.86 0.30 0.94
N GLU A 283 -10.87 1.60 0.64
CA GLU A 283 -12.10 2.35 0.42
C GLU A 283 -12.85 1.90 -0.83
N ARG A 284 -12.11 1.68 -1.93
CA ARG A 284 -12.69 1.25 -3.22
C ARG A 284 -12.82 -0.27 -3.34
N GLY A 285 -12.23 -1.04 -2.43
CA GLY A 285 -12.22 -2.51 -2.47
C GLY A 285 -11.46 -3.10 -3.66
N ILE A 286 -10.47 -2.36 -4.19
CA ILE A 286 -9.65 -2.77 -5.34
C ILE A 286 -8.19 -2.89 -4.93
N THR A 287 -7.45 -3.78 -5.59
CA THR A 287 -5.99 -3.82 -5.47
C THR A 287 -5.39 -3.01 -6.60
N VAL A 288 -4.63 -1.98 -6.22
CA VAL A 288 -3.94 -1.08 -7.16
C VAL A 288 -2.52 -1.56 -7.37
N LYS A 289 -1.83 -1.95 -6.29
CA LYS A 289 -0.43 -2.32 -6.32
C LYS A 289 -0.22 -3.77 -5.95
N ALA A 290 0.57 -4.47 -6.76
CA ALA A 290 0.92 -5.86 -6.45
C ALA A 290 1.66 -5.98 -5.10
N GLN A 291 1.21 -6.89 -4.23
CA GLN A 291 1.86 -7.21 -2.97
C GLN A 291 2.27 -8.67 -2.95
N SER A 292 3.40 -8.97 -2.30
CA SER A 292 3.87 -10.34 -2.13
C SER A 292 3.76 -10.80 -0.68
N ALA A 293 3.40 -12.05 -0.49
CA ALA A 293 3.40 -12.70 0.82
C ALA A 293 3.97 -14.13 0.71
N ALA A 294 5.02 -14.36 1.47
CA ALA A 294 5.57 -15.67 1.76
C ALA A 294 4.76 -16.32 2.89
N MET A 295 4.28 -17.53 2.64
CA MET A 295 3.52 -18.34 3.58
C MET A 295 4.17 -19.70 3.74
N PHE A 296 4.31 -20.16 4.98
CA PHE A 296 4.81 -21.50 5.28
C PHE A 296 3.61 -22.41 5.50
N TYR A 297 3.51 -23.48 4.71
CA TYR A 297 2.36 -24.38 4.78
C TYR A 297 2.79 -25.84 4.78
N THR A 298 2.25 -26.62 5.73
CA THR A 298 2.58 -28.03 5.88
C THR A 298 1.52 -28.90 5.22
N VAL A 299 1.94 -29.66 4.20
CA VAL A 299 1.09 -30.62 3.49
C VAL A 299 1.67 -32.01 3.67
N ASN A 300 0.86 -32.95 4.19
CA ASN A 300 1.28 -34.34 4.44
C ASN A 300 2.58 -34.45 5.27
N GLY A 301 2.79 -33.56 6.25
CA GLY A 301 3.97 -33.52 7.10
C GLY A 301 5.22 -32.87 6.49
N ILE A 302 5.13 -32.39 5.24
CA ILE A 302 6.21 -31.67 4.55
C ILE A 302 5.88 -30.18 4.51
N GLU A 303 6.81 -29.34 4.96
CA GLU A 303 6.67 -27.88 4.90
C GLU A 303 7.06 -27.34 3.51
N TYR A 304 6.20 -26.48 2.97
CA TYR A 304 6.36 -25.79 1.69
C TYR A 304 6.38 -24.27 1.88
N LEU A 305 7.08 -23.58 0.99
CA LEU A 305 7.07 -22.12 0.89
C LEU A 305 6.16 -21.71 -0.26
N TYR A 306 5.07 -21.02 0.06
CA TYR A 306 4.15 -20.44 -0.90
C TYR A 306 4.45 -18.95 -1.02
N ASN A 307 4.87 -18.51 -2.21
CA ASN A 307 4.97 -17.10 -2.53
C ASN A 307 3.73 -16.69 -3.31
N LEU A 308 2.82 -16.00 -2.64
CA LEU A 308 1.65 -15.40 -3.25
C LEU A 308 2.00 -14.01 -3.75
N ILE A 309 1.70 -13.73 -5.02
CA ILE A 309 1.69 -12.37 -5.56
C ILE A 309 0.24 -11.99 -5.84
N ASP A 310 -0.26 -11.02 -5.09
CA ASP A 310 -1.58 -10.48 -5.29
C ASP A 310 -1.57 -9.47 -6.44
N THR A 311 -2.41 -9.67 -7.45
CA THR A 311 -2.34 -8.88 -8.71
C THR A 311 -3.49 -7.89 -8.81
N PRO A 312 -3.33 -6.71 -9.42
CA PRO A 312 -4.45 -5.79 -9.64
C PRO A 312 -5.56 -6.41 -10.49
N GLY A 313 -6.82 -6.04 -10.24
CA GLY A 313 -7.98 -6.55 -10.99
C GLY A 313 -8.41 -5.69 -12.18
N HIS A 314 -7.90 -4.45 -12.30
CA HIS A 314 -8.40 -3.47 -13.27
C HIS A 314 -7.52 -3.37 -14.53
N VAL A 315 -8.14 -3.02 -15.66
CA VAL A 315 -7.51 -2.98 -17.00
C VAL A 315 -6.37 -1.96 -17.09
N ASP A 316 -6.49 -0.84 -16.38
CA ASP A 316 -5.45 0.20 -16.32
C ASP A 316 -4.15 -0.31 -15.68
N PHE A 317 -4.21 -1.41 -14.91
CA PHE A 317 -3.05 -2.03 -14.26
C PHE A 317 -2.67 -3.38 -14.91
N THR A 318 -3.13 -3.67 -16.13
CA THR A 318 -2.76 -4.90 -16.87
C THR A 318 -1.24 -5.10 -16.97
N TYR A 319 -0.48 -4.00 -17.03
CA TYR A 319 0.98 -4.07 -16.97
C TYR A 319 1.51 -4.67 -15.66
N GLU A 320 0.95 -4.29 -14.51
CA GLU A 320 1.30 -4.86 -13.20
C GLU A 320 0.89 -6.32 -13.09
N VAL A 321 -0.27 -6.68 -13.65
CA VAL A 321 -0.74 -8.07 -13.71
C VAL A 321 0.21 -8.93 -14.52
N SER A 322 0.55 -8.49 -15.73
CA SER A 322 1.52 -9.16 -16.62
C SER A 322 2.87 -9.32 -15.92
N ARG A 323 3.27 -8.32 -15.12
CA ARG A 323 4.52 -8.37 -14.38
C ARG A 323 4.54 -9.41 -13.30
N SER A 324 3.48 -9.42 -12.50
CA SER A 324 3.32 -10.33 -11.37
C SER A 324 3.24 -11.78 -11.85
N MET A 325 2.52 -12.03 -12.94
CA MET A 325 2.42 -13.36 -13.57
C MET A 325 3.79 -13.94 -13.95
N ARG A 326 4.74 -13.12 -14.45
CA ARG A 326 6.07 -13.61 -14.87
C ARG A 326 6.92 -14.11 -13.71
N ALA A 327 6.61 -13.66 -12.51
CA ALA A 327 7.29 -14.09 -11.29
C ALA A 327 6.72 -15.40 -10.72
N CYS A 328 5.70 -15.96 -11.36
CA CYS A 328 5.00 -17.15 -10.91
C CYS A 328 5.21 -18.33 -11.86
N GLU A 329 4.98 -19.54 -11.34
CA GLU A 329 4.91 -20.77 -12.12
C GLU A 329 3.45 -21.24 -12.31
N GLY A 330 2.50 -20.69 -11.56
CA GLY A 330 1.08 -20.93 -11.72
C GLY A 330 0.21 -19.73 -11.39
N ALA A 331 -1.04 -19.77 -11.84
CA ALA A 331 -2.03 -18.73 -11.59
C ALA A 331 -3.38 -19.35 -11.20
N ILE A 332 -3.98 -18.81 -10.14
CA ILE A 332 -5.33 -19.17 -9.70
C ILE A 332 -6.31 -18.26 -10.43
N LEU A 333 -7.09 -18.83 -11.35
CA LEU A 333 -8.14 -18.12 -12.10
C LEU A 333 -9.44 -18.14 -11.29
N LEU A 334 -9.73 -17.03 -10.63
CA LEU A 334 -10.86 -16.89 -9.72
C LEU A 334 -12.09 -16.31 -10.43
N ILE A 335 -13.20 -17.04 -10.36
CA ILE A 335 -14.45 -16.71 -11.05
C ILE A 335 -15.60 -16.70 -10.05
N ASP A 336 -16.42 -15.65 -10.07
CA ASP A 336 -17.59 -15.55 -9.22
C ASP A 336 -18.71 -16.49 -9.69
N ALA A 337 -19.21 -17.37 -8.82
CA ALA A 337 -20.32 -18.28 -9.12
C ALA A 337 -21.63 -17.56 -9.49
N THR A 338 -21.79 -16.29 -9.13
CA THR A 338 -23.00 -15.49 -9.41
C THR A 338 -22.93 -14.74 -10.74
N GLN A 339 -21.73 -14.38 -11.21
CA GLN A 339 -21.52 -13.58 -12.42
C GLN A 339 -20.99 -14.38 -13.61
N GLY A 340 -20.26 -15.46 -13.36
CA GLY A 340 -19.61 -16.26 -14.40
C GLY A 340 -18.39 -15.58 -15.03
N ILE A 341 -18.07 -15.98 -16.27
CA ILE A 341 -16.94 -15.42 -17.02
C ILE A 341 -17.24 -13.96 -17.40
N GLN A 342 -16.28 -13.07 -17.15
CA GLN A 342 -16.34 -11.65 -17.50
C GLN A 342 -15.21 -11.29 -18.48
N ALA A 343 -15.22 -10.08 -19.05
CA ALA A 343 -14.23 -9.66 -20.05
C ALA A 343 -12.78 -9.84 -19.54
N GLN A 344 -12.49 -9.35 -18.33
CA GLN A 344 -11.16 -9.46 -17.71
C GLN A 344 -10.76 -10.92 -17.43
N THR A 345 -11.71 -11.82 -17.19
CA THR A 345 -11.40 -13.25 -17.00
C THR A 345 -10.75 -13.83 -18.26
N LEU A 346 -11.27 -13.47 -19.45
CA LEU A 346 -10.72 -13.92 -20.73
C LEU A 346 -9.32 -13.36 -20.95
N SER A 347 -9.11 -12.07 -20.75
CA SER A 347 -7.82 -11.43 -21.03
C SER A 347 -6.74 -11.87 -20.04
N ASN A 348 -7.08 -12.01 -18.75
CA ASN A 348 -6.17 -12.57 -17.76
C ASN A 348 -5.82 -14.03 -18.07
N TYR A 349 -6.77 -14.84 -18.55
CA TYR A 349 -6.51 -16.21 -18.99
C TYR A 349 -5.55 -16.24 -20.19
N ILE A 350 -5.78 -15.41 -21.21
CA ILE A 350 -4.91 -15.31 -22.40
C ILE A 350 -3.50 -14.87 -21.98
N LEU A 351 -3.40 -13.89 -21.07
CA LEU A 351 -2.12 -13.40 -20.56
C LEU A 351 -1.36 -14.49 -19.79
N ALA A 352 -2.02 -15.22 -18.89
CA ALA A 352 -1.42 -16.33 -18.15
C ALA A 352 -0.96 -17.46 -19.08
N LYS A 353 -1.75 -17.79 -20.10
CA LYS A 353 -1.41 -18.80 -21.11
C LYS A 353 -0.21 -18.38 -21.97
N LYS A 354 -0.14 -17.10 -22.37
CA LYS A 354 1.01 -16.54 -23.09
C LYS A 354 2.31 -16.62 -22.28
N GLN A 355 2.21 -16.61 -20.95
CA GLN A 355 3.34 -16.76 -20.04
C GLN A 355 3.61 -18.22 -19.63
N ASN A 356 2.88 -19.18 -20.20
CA ASN A 356 3.03 -20.61 -19.93
C ASN A 356 2.86 -20.98 -18.44
N LEU A 357 1.98 -20.26 -17.74
CA LEU A 357 1.64 -20.57 -16.34
C LEU A 357 0.68 -21.76 -16.25
N LYS A 358 0.83 -22.58 -15.21
CA LYS A 358 -0.22 -23.55 -14.87
C LYS A 358 -1.42 -22.82 -14.30
N ILE A 359 -2.55 -22.87 -15.01
CA ILE A 359 -3.79 -22.22 -14.60
C ILE A 359 -4.62 -23.20 -13.75
N ILE A 360 -5.05 -22.77 -12.56
CA ILE A 360 -5.96 -23.50 -11.68
C ILE A 360 -7.30 -22.77 -11.66
N PRO A 361 -8.36 -23.33 -12.24
CA PRO A 361 -9.69 -22.72 -12.22
C PRO A 361 -10.36 -22.87 -10.84
N VAL A 362 -10.85 -21.75 -10.32
CA VAL A 362 -11.51 -21.69 -9.02
C VAL A 362 -12.80 -20.89 -9.11
N ILE A 363 -13.91 -21.51 -8.72
CA ILE A 363 -15.21 -20.87 -8.60
C ILE A 363 -15.40 -20.40 -7.16
N ASN A 364 -15.52 -19.10 -6.95
CA ASN A 364 -15.70 -18.45 -5.66
C ASN A 364 -17.18 -18.12 -5.37
N LYS A 365 -17.47 -17.69 -4.14
CA LYS A 365 -18.79 -17.24 -3.67
C LYS A 365 -19.90 -18.31 -3.80
N ILE A 366 -19.54 -19.58 -3.70
CA ILE A 366 -20.49 -20.70 -3.69
C ILE A 366 -21.49 -20.65 -2.52
N ASP A 367 -21.24 -19.80 -1.53
CA ASP A 367 -22.12 -19.60 -0.39
C ASP A 367 -23.31 -18.67 -0.65
N MET A 368 -23.33 -17.97 -1.78
CA MET A 368 -24.43 -17.09 -2.15
C MET A 368 -25.63 -17.88 -2.68
N THR A 369 -26.84 -17.42 -2.38
CA THR A 369 -28.09 -18.06 -2.86
C THR A 369 -28.26 -17.96 -4.37
N SER A 370 -27.70 -16.92 -4.99
CA SER A 370 -27.68 -16.71 -6.44
C SER A 370 -26.53 -17.43 -7.16
N ALA A 371 -25.71 -18.21 -6.45
CA ALA A 371 -24.58 -18.91 -7.06
C ALA A 371 -25.05 -20.01 -8.01
N ASN A 372 -24.58 -19.98 -9.25
CA ASN A 372 -24.87 -20.98 -10.27
C ASN A 372 -23.59 -21.69 -10.71
N THR A 373 -23.06 -22.53 -9.83
CA THR A 373 -21.77 -23.22 -10.02
C THR A 373 -21.76 -24.09 -11.28
N ASP A 374 -22.85 -24.81 -11.58
CA ASP A 374 -22.89 -25.75 -12.71
C ASP A 374 -22.83 -25.03 -14.06
N SER A 375 -23.52 -23.88 -14.19
CA SER A 375 -23.43 -23.05 -15.39
C SER A 375 -22.02 -22.50 -15.59
N VAL A 376 -21.35 -22.04 -14.52
CA VAL A 376 -19.98 -21.53 -14.61
C VAL A 376 -18.98 -22.64 -14.99
N ILE A 377 -19.17 -23.86 -14.50
CA ILE A 377 -18.38 -25.03 -14.94
C ILE A 377 -18.54 -25.25 -16.44
N GLN A 378 -19.79 -25.24 -16.94
CA GLN A 378 -20.04 -25.42 -18.35
C GLN A 378 -19.35 -24.34 -19.21
N GLN A 379 -19.42 -23.07 -18.79
CA GLN A 379 -18.72 -21.97 -19.47
C GLN A 379 -17.19 -22.19 -19.51
N LEU A 380 -16.61 -22.63 -18.40
CA LEU A 380 -15.16 -22.92 -18.30
C LEU A 380 -14.73 -24.05 -19.24
N VAL A 381 -15.52 -25.11 -19.33
CA VAL A 381 -15.26 -26.25 -20.21
C VAL A 381 -15.36 -25.84 -21.67
N GLU A 382 -16.45 -25.17 -22.05
CA GLU A 382 -16.72 -24.79 -23.44
C GLU A 382 -15.72 -23.78 -23.99
N LYS A 383 -15.26 -22.82 -23.17
CA LYS A 383 -14.40 -21.71 -23.64
C LYS A 383 -12.91 -21.95 -23.43
N PHE A 384 -12.53 -22.61 -22.34
CA PHE A 384 -11.12 -22.80 -22.00
C PHE A 384 -10.65 -24.25 -22.13
N ASP A 385 -11.53 -25.17 -22.53
CA ASP A 385 -11.25 -26.61 -22.64
C ASP A 385 -10.68 -27.18 -21.33
N MET A 386 -11.22 -26.69 -20.21
CA MET A 386 -10.78 -27.10 -18.87
C MET A 386 -11.49 -28.39 -18.44
N ASN A 387 -10.74 -29.27 -17.78
CA ASN A 387 -11.31 -30.48 -17.20
C ASN A 387 -12.22 -30.14 -16.00
N PRO A 388 -13.51 -30.54 -16.01
CA PRO A 388 -14.44 -30.28 -14.90
C PRO A 388 -13.92 -30.73 -13.53
N ASN A 389 -13.14 -31.82 -13.51
CA ASN A 389 -12.60 -32.39 -12.28
C ASN A 389 -11.43 -31.59 -11.69
N GLU A 390 -10.84 -30.67 -12.46
CA GLU A 390 -9.75 -29.78 -12.02
C GLU A 390 -10.27 -28.42 -11.53
N ILE A 391 -11.60 -28.22 -11.50
CA ILE A 391 -12.24 -26.97 -11.07
C ILE A 391 -12.56 -27.02 -9.58
N PHE A 392 -11.91 -26.14 -8.81
CA PHE A 392 -12.17 -26.02 -7.38
C PHE A 392 -13.38 -25.14 -7.09
N LYS A 393 -14.16 -25.53 -6.10
CA LYS A 393 -15.34 -24.80 -5.62
C LYS A 393 -15.04 -24.27 -4.23
N VAL A 394 -15.00 -22.96 -4.07
CA VAL A 394 -14.60 -22.32 -2.80
C VAL A 394 -15.55 -21.21 -2.39
N SER A 395 -15.60 -20.97 -1.08
CA SER A 395 -16.11 -19.72 -0.52
C SER A 395 -14.96 -19.07 0.24
N ALA A 396 -14.35 -18.02 -0.33
CA ALA A 396 -13.31 -17.26 0.35
C ALA A 396 -13.83 -16.63 1.66
N LYS A 397 -15.12 -16.28 1.69
CA LYS A 397 -15.80 -15.70 2.86
C LYS A 397 -15.97 -16.71 4.00
N LYS A 398 -16.47 -17.92 3.72
CA LYS A 398 -16.68 -18.96 4.74
C LYS A 398 -15.46 -19.85 4.99
N GLY A 399 -14.47 -19.82 4.08
CA GLY A 399 -13.31 -20.71 4.08
C GLY A 399 -13.57 -22.11 3.49
N THR A 400 -14.79 -22.42 3.07
CA THR A 400 -15.15 -23.72 2.47
C THR A 400 -14.32 -23.99 1.21
N GLY A 401 -13.71 -25.17 1.10
CA GLY A 401 -12.91 -25.60 -0.07
C GLY A 401 -11.53 -24.96 -0.21
N VAL A 402 -11.20 -23.93 0.60
CA VAL A 402 -9.93 -23.20 0.49
C VAL A 402 -8.74 -24.04 0.96
N THR A 403 -8.91 -24.85 2.01
CA THR A 403 -7.88 -25.78 2.48
C THR A 403 -7.55 -26.84 1.43
N ASP A 404 -8.57 -27.37 0.75
CA ASP A 404 -8.37 -28.36 -0.31
C ASP A 404 -7.63 -27.75 -1.49
N LEU A 405 -7.96 -26.51 -1.86
CA LEU A 405 -7.21 -25.74 -2.85
C LEU A 405 -5.74 -25.57 -2.45
N LEU A 406 -5.45 -25.14 -1.20
CA LEU A 406 -4.08 -24.98 -0.69
C LEU A 406 -3.26 -26.28 -0.72
N ASN A 407 -3.89 -27.41 -0.39
CA ASN A 407 -3.25 -28.72 -0.44
C ASN A 407 -2.90 -29.13 -1.88
N ASN A 408 -3.78 -28.83 -2.84
CA ASN A 408 -3.58 -29.18 -4.25
C ASN A 408 -2.64 -28.21 -4.99
N ILE A 409 -2.35 -27.03 -4.46
CA ILE A 409 -1.35 -26.13 -5.06
C ILE A 409 0.02 -26.82 -5.16
N VAL A 410 0.41 -27.63 -4.16
CA VAL A 410 1.68 -28.38 -4.18
C VAL A 410 1.80 -29.29 -5.39
N THR A 411 0.70 -29.98 -5.72
CA THR A 411 0.66 -31.02 -6.76
C THR A 411 0.42 -30.43 -8.14
N LEU A 412 -0.37 -29.36 -8.23
CA LEU A 412 -0.75 -28.75 -9.50
C LEU A 412 0.31 -27.78 -10.03
N ILE A 413 0.86 -26.91 -9.17
CA ILE A 413 1.83 -25.90 -9.59
C ILE A 413 3.23 -26.51 -9.57
N PRO A 414 4.03 -26.39 -10.65
CA PRO A 414 5.40 -26.89 -10.64
C PRO A 414 6.32 -26.03 -9.76
N PRO A 415 7.42 -26.60 -9.22
CA PRO A 415 8.44 -25.82 -8.54
C PRO A 415 9.16 -24.86 -9.51
N PRO A 416 9.72 -23.75 -9.01
CA PRO A 416 10.52 -22.83 -9.81
C PRO A 416 11.77 -23.51 -10.39
N GLN A 417 12.26 -22.99 -11.51
CA GLN A 417 13.49 -23.49 -12.15
C GLN A 417 14.74 -22.86 -11.52
N ASP A 418 15.76 -23.69 -11.28
CA ASP A 418 17.07 -23.25 -10.78
C ASP A 418 18.03 -22.92 -11.93
N HIS A 419 18.56 -21.70 -11.93
CA HIS A 419 19.65 -21.29 -12.80
C HIS A 419 21.00 -21.34 -12.06
N LYS A 420 22.04 -21.86 -12.73
CA LYS A 420 23.38 -22.04 -12.12
C LYS A 420 24.07 -20.74 -11.70
N GLU A 421 23.85 -19.65 -12.43
CA GLU A 421 24.49 -18.36 -12.17
C GLU A 421 23.54 -17.41 -11.43
N LEU A 422 24.11 -16.46 -10.67
CA LEU A 422 23.33 -15.43 -9.99
C LEU A 422 22.50 -14.63 -11.00
N LYS A 423 21.19 -14.80 -10.89
CA LYS A 423 20.21 -14.10 -11.70
C LYS A 423 18.98 -13.81 -10.83
N CYS A 424 18.63 -12.54 -10.69
CA CYS A 424 17.38 -12.16 -10.05
C CYS A 424 16.67 -11.06 -10.83
N PHE A 425 15.35 -11.06 -10.71
CA PHE A 425 14.44 -10.27 -11.52
C PHE A 425 13.67 -9.28 -10.65
N LEU A 426 13.59 -8.01 -11.07
CA LEU A 426 12.92 -6.97 -10.31
C LEU A 426 11.38 -7.01 -10.49
N ILE A 427 10.68 -7.56 -9.49
CA ILE A 427 9.21 -7.71 -9.43
C ILE A 427 8.50 -6.51 -8.84
N ASP A 428 9.13 -5.74 -7.95
CA ASP A 428 8.63 -4.42 -7.55
C ASP A 428 9.69 -3.54 -6.91
N SER A 429 9.40 -2.25 -6.76
CA SER A 429 10.21 -1.35 -5.94
C SER A 429 9.35 -0.31 -5.23
N TRP A 430 9.78 0.08 -4.03
CA TRP A 430 9.22 1.22 -3.32
C TRP A 430 10.29 1.96 -2.54
N TYR A 431 9.98 3.19 -2.15
CA TYR A 431 10.86 4.00 -1.34
C TYR A 431 10.46 3.89 0.14
N ALA A 432 11.40 3.51 1.00
CA ALA A 432 11.26 3.51 2.45
C ALA A 432 12.11 4.64 3.05
N ARG A 433 11.52 5.47 3.93
CA ARG A 433 12.18 6.68 4.47
C ARG A 433 13.52 6.37 5.14
N ASP A 434 13.62 5.27 5.88
CA ASP A 434 14.81 4.94 6.67
C ASP A 434 15.79 4.01 5.94
N LYS A 435 15.32 3.35 4.86
CA LYS A 435 16.07 2.28 4.17
C LYS A 435 16.40 2.62 2.72
N GLY A 436 15.86 3.70 2.17
CA GLY A 436 16.02 4.08 0.76
C GLY A 436 15.15 3.23 -0.17
N VAL A 437 15.64 2.95 -1.37
CA VAL A 437 14.93 2.14 -2.36
C VAL A 437 14.98 0.67 -1.96
N VAL A 438 13.81 0.07 -1.75
CA VAL A 438 13.65 -1.36 -1.48
C VAL A 438 13.20 -2.03 -2.77
N LEU A 439 13.88 -3.12 -3.14
CA LEU A 439 13.63 -3.89 -4.34
C LEU A 439 12.96 -5.21 -3.94
N LEU A 440 11.82 -5.54 -4.53
CA LEU A 440 11.24 -6.88 -4.48
C LEU A 440 11.74 -7.67 -5.68
N ILE A 441 12.46 -8.74 -5.41
CA ILE A 441 13.11 -9.55 -6.44
C ILE A 441 12.65 -11.01 -6.39
N LEU A 442 12.65 -11.65 -7.55
CA LEU A 442 12.58 -13.10 -7.68
C LEU A 442 13.99 -13.62 -7.95
N MET A 443 14.46 -14.51 -7.09
CA MET A 443 15.69 -15.25 -7.34
C MET A 443 15.42 -16.35 -8.37
N LYS A 444 16.06 -16.27 -9.54
CA LYS A 444 16.00 -17.33 -10.57
C LYS A 444 17.21 -18.26 -10.47
N GLY A 445 18.34 -17.78 -9.99
CA GLY A 445 19.55 -18.58 -9.86
C GLY A 445 20.59 -17.96 -8.95
N GLY A 446 21.51 -18.80 -8.47
CA GLY A 446 22.53 -18.42 -7.48
C GLY A 446 21.92 -17.98 -6.14
N TYR A 447 22.68 -17.23 -5.36
CA TYR A 447 22.21 -16.71 -4.06
C TYR A 447 22.63 -15.26 -3.89
N LEU A 448 21.87 -14.52 -3.06
CA LEU A 448 22.23 -13.18 -2.62
C LEU A 448 22.36 -13.15 -1.12
N LYS A 449 23.43 -12.56 -0.60
CA LYS A 449 23.60 -12.28 0.83
C LYS A 449 23.98 -10.82 1.07
N LYS A 450 23.87 -10.41 2.32
CA LYS A 450 24.38 -9.10 2.77
C LYS A 450 25.87 -8.96 2.44
N GLY A 451 26.24 -7.81 1.88
CA GLY A 451 27.61 -7.48 1.48
C GLY A 451 27.98 -7.88 0.04
N ASP A 452 27.10 -8.58 -0.68
CA ASP A 452 27.33 -8.87 -2.10
C ASP A 452 27.14 -7.63 -2.97
N GLN A 453 27.69 -7.70 -4.19
CA GLN A 453 27.48 -6.72 -5.24
C GLN A 453 26.64 -7.29 -6.37
N ILE A 454 25.70 -6.49 -6.86
CA ILE A 454 24.89 -6.79 -8.03
C ILE A 454 25.10 -5.75 -9.12
N LEU A 455 24.99 -6.18 -10.38
CA LEU A 455 25.03 -5.32 -11.55
C LEU A 455 23.65 -5.29 -12.22
N SER A 456 23.11 -4.09 -12.39
CA SER A 456 21.93 -3.84 -13.22
C SER A 456 22.26 -4.04 -14.69
N CYS A 457 21.47 -4.85 -15.41
CA CYS A 457 21.66 -5.04 -16.85
C CYS A 457 21.13 -3.85 -17.65
N ALA A 458 20.06 -3.20 -17.18
CA ALA A 458 19.48 -2.03 -17.84
C ALA A 458 20.38 -0.79 -17.76
N PHE A 459 20.89 -0.46 -16.56
CA PHE A 459 21.70 0.74 -16.33
C PHE A 459 23.20 0.49 -16.35
N LYS A 460 23.63 -0.78 -16.35
CA LYS A 460 25.05 -1.18 -16.28
C LYS A 460 25.78 -0.57 -15.07
N LYS A 461 25.05 -0.33 -13.98
CA LYS A 461 25.56 0.19 -12.70
C LYS A 461 25.65 -0.93 -11.65
N LYS A 462 26.64 -0.81 -10.77
CA LYS A 462 26.86 -1.73 -9.64
C LYS A 462 26.21 -1.17 -8.38
N TYR A 463 25.65 -2.05 -7.58
CA TYR A 463 25.03 -1.72 -6.30
C TYR A 463 25.49 -2.70 -5.22
N ASP A 464 25.69 -2.17 -4.02
CA ASP A 464 26.05 -2.95 -2.84
C ASP A 464 24.80 -3.34 -2.06
N ILE A 465 24.71 -4.59 -1.61
CA ILE A 465 23.57 -5.11 -0.85
C ILE A 465 23.79 -4.90 0.64
N PHE A 466 22.85 -4.20 1.30
CA PHE A 466 22.89 -3.95 2.73
C PHE A 466 22.07 -4.95 3.55
N GLU A 467 20.96 -5.44 2.99
CA GLU A 467 20.03 -6.34 3.65
C GLU A 467 19.24 -7.12 2.59
N VAL A 468 18.96 -8.38 2.90
CA VAL A 468 18.08 -9.26 2.13
C VAL A 468 17.07 -9.89 3.08
N GLY A 469 15.88 -10.21 2.58
CA GLY A 469 14.86 -10.86 3.40
C GLY A 469 13.62 -11.27 2.62
N ILE A 470 12.64 -11.84 3.30
CA ILE A 470 11.34 -12.22 2.73
C ILE A 470 10.20 -11.41 3.37
N GLN A 471 9.06 -11.33 2.69
CA GLN A 471 7.87 -10.67 3.22
C GLN A 471 6.89 -11.72 3.74
N SER A 472 6.76 -11.88 5.06
CA SER A 472 5.95 -12.96 5.66
C SER A 472 5.11 -12.48 6.85
N PRO A 473 4.12 -11.59 6.68
CA PRO A 473 3.84 -10.67 5.58
C PRO A 473 4.56 -9.31 5.77
N GLU A 474 5.16 -9.09 6.94
CA GLU A 474 6.11 -8.02 7.20
C GLU A 474 7.52 -8.42 6.73
N ASN A 475 8.41 -7.44 6.63
CA ASN A 475 9.79 -7.65 6.20
C ASN A 475 10.59 -8.40 7.28
N VAL A 476 10.91 -9.66 7.01
CA VAL A 476 11.76 -10.51 7.87
C VAL A 476 13.15 -10.64 7.24
N PRO A 477 14.21 -10.06 7.86
CA PRO A 477 15.57 -10.21 7.37
C PRO A 477 16.01 -11.67 7.32
N GLN A 478 16.78 -12.03 6.29
CA GLN A 478 17.34 -13.37 6.09
C GLN A 478 18.86 -13.28 5.89
N GLU A 479 19.57 -14.38 6.12
CA GLU A 479 21.01 -14.43 5.86
C GLU A 479 21.33 -14.41 4.37
N LYS A 480 20.53 -15.12 3.57
CA LYS A 480 20.63 -15.21 2.12
C LYS A 480 19.24 -15.43 1.49
N LEU A 481 19.11 -15.03 0.23
CA LEU A 481 18.01 -15.42 -0.66
C LEU A 481 18.50 -16.50 -1.63
N GLU A 482 17.75 -17.58 -1.72
CA GLU A 482 18.04 -18.76 -2.54
C GLU A 482 17.18 -18.80 -3.82
N PRO A 483 17.55 -19.60 -4.84
CA PRO A 483 16.78 -19.75 -6.07
C PRO A 483 15.32 -20.13 -5.79
N GLY A 484 14.40 -19.54 -6.56
CA GLY A 484 12.96 -19.72 -6.43
C GLY A 484 12.30 -18.81 -5.40
N GLN A 485 13.05 -18.21 -4.46
CA GLN A 485 12.48 -17.35 -3.43
C GLN A 485 12.14 -15.94 -3.97
N VAL A 486 10.98 -15.43 -3.53
CA VAL A 486 10.61 -14.02 -3.68
C VAL A 486 10.97 -13.28 -2.39
N GLY A 487 11.74 -12.21 -2.50
CA GLY A 487 12.26 -11.50 -1.33
C GLY A 487 12.57 -10.04 -1.60
N TYR A 488 12.74 -9.27 -0.54
CA TYR A 488 13.17 -7.88 -0.63
C TYR A 488 14.70 -7.76 -0.50
N VAL A 489 15.26 -6.79 -1.20
CA VAL A 489 16.68 -6.44 -1.16
C VAL A 489 16.82 -4.93 -1.02
N ILE A 490 17.68 -4.52 -0.10
CA ILE A 490 18.00 -3.11 0.14
C ILE A 490 19.42 -2.86 -0.35
N THR A 491 19.56 -1.84 -1.17
CA THR A 491 20.82 -1.49 -1.82
C THR A 491 21.19 -0.03 -1.57
N ASN A 492 22.35 0.40 -2.06
CA ASN A 492 22.79 1.80 -2.07
C ASN A 492 22.18 2.65 -3.21
N MET A 493 21.11 2.18 -3.86
CA MET A 493 20.37 2.98 -4.85
C MET A 493 19.82 4.26 -4.23
N LYS A 494 20.14 5.41 -4.85
CA LYS A 494 19.75 6.72 -4.33
C LYS A 494 18.40 7.20 -4.85
N ALA A 495 18.06 6.83 -6.08
CA ALA A 495 16.86 7.31 -6.75
C ALA A 495 16.01 6.13 -7.23
N ALA A 496 14.70 6.21 -7.01
CA ALA A 496 13.77 5.14 -7.39
C ALA A 496 13.74 4.90 -8.91
N ASN A 497 14.08 5.91 -9.71
CA ASN A 497 14.20 5.78 -11.16
C ASN A 497 15.36 4.86 -11.61
N GLU A 498 16.33 4.56 -10.75
CA GLU A 498 17.39 3.58 -11.02
C GLU A 498 16.90 2.14 -10.85
N ALA A 499 15.77 1.94 -10.15
CA ALA A 499 15.10 0.66 -10.01
C ALA A 499 14.09 0.46 -11.15
N ARG A 500 14.59 0.23 -12.36
CA ARG A 500 13.72 -0.01 -13.52
C ARG A 500 13.06 -1.38 -13.37
N ILE A 501 11.76 -1.36 -13.12
CA ILE A 501 10.87 -2.52 -13.15
C ILE A 501 11.24 -3.44 -14.32
N GLY A 502 11.47 -4.71 -14.02
CA GLY A 502 11.81 -5.68 -15.06
C GLY A 502 13.28 -5.82 -15.41
N ASP A 503 14.14 -5.05 -14.76
CA ASP A 503 15.57 -5.24 -14.87
C ASP A 503 15.98 -6.60 -14.32
N THR A 504 17.06 -7.13 -14.89
CA THR A 504 17.74 -8.33 -14.42
C THR A 504 19.01 -7.91 -13.71
N PHE A 505 19.15 -8.33 -12.45
CA PHE A 505 20.39 -8.19 -11.72
C PHE A 505 21.20 -9.48 -11.81
N ARG A 506 22.51 -9.32 -11.96
CA ARG A 506 23.45 -10.43 -12.03
C ARG A 506 24.73 -10.11 -11.26
N HIS A 507 25.55 -11.13 -11.05
CA HIS A 507 26.89 -10.89 -10.52
C HIS A 507 27.72 -10.00 -11.49
N PRO A 508 28.50 -9.02 -11.01
CA PRO A 508 29.29 -8.12 -11.86
C PRO A 508 30.27 -8.84 -12.79
N LEU A 509 30.84 -9.96 -12.33
CA LEU A 509 31.77 -10.78 -13.12
C LEU A 509 31.07 -11.77 -14.06
N SER A 510 29.76 -11.97 -13.90
CA SER A 510 29.01 -12.92 -14.73
C SER A 510 28.87 -12.41 -16.17
N LYS A 511 28.65 -13.33 -17.12
CA LYS A 511 28.23 -13.00 -18.49
C LYS A 511 26.76 -13.38 -18.76
N THR A 512 25.99 -13.71 -17.72
CA THR A 512 24.56 -14.04 -17.85
C THR A 512 23.84 -12.96 -18.66
N LEU A 513 23.13 -13.38 -19.70
CA LEU A 513 22.29 -12.49 -20.48
C LEU A 513 21.09 -12.02 -19.64
N PRO A 514 20.65 -10.76 -19.80
CA PRO A 514 19.42 -10.31 -19.18
C PRO A 514 18.26 -11.16 -19.68
N GLU A 515 17.25 -11.34 -18.83
CA GLU A 515 15.95 -11.80 -19.32
C GLU A 515 15.37 -10.78 -20.29
N ALA A 516 14.42 -11.21 -21.14
CA ALA A 516 13.67 -10.28 -21.96
C ALA A 516 13.04 -9.23 -21.04
N GLY A 517 13.61 -8.01 -21.07
CA GLY A 517 13.27 -6.94 -20.14
C GLY A 517 11.86 -6.41 -20.42
N PHE A 518 11.31 -5.68 -19.46
CA PHE A 518 10.04 -5.00 -19.67
C PHE A 518 10.20 -3.83 -20.63
N GLU A 519 9.26 -3.80 -21.58
CA GLU A 519 8.98 -2.63 -22.39
C GLU A 519 8.48 -1.51 -21.47
N GLN A 520 8.99 -0.29 -21.65
CA GLN A 520 8.57 0.84 -20.84
C GLN A 520 7.12 1.16 -21.17
N VAL A 521 6.26 1.16 -20.15
CA VAL A 521 4.85 1.51 -20.34
C VAL A 521 4.77 2.96 -20.76
N LYS A 522 4.10 3.20 -21.88
CA LYS A 522 3.81 4.55 -22.32
C LYS A 522 2.45 4.94 -21.77
N PRO A 523 2.32 6.09 -21.08
CA PRO A 523 1.03 6.58 -20.66
C PRO A 523 0.13 6.82 -21.87
N LEU A 524 -1.12 6.41 -21.73
CA LEU A 524 -2.14 6.54 -22.76
C LEU A 524 -3.13 7.68 -22.47
N VAL A 525 -3.23 8.09 -21.20
CA VAL A 525 -4.11 9.15 -20.72
C VAL A 525 -3.28 10.26 -20.10
N TYR A 526 -3.61 11.51 -20.43
CA TYR A 526 -2.94 12.69 -19.88
C TYR A 526 -3.96 13.68 -19.34
N CYS A 527 -3.67 14.26 -18.18
CA CYS A 527 -4.45 15.35 -17.60
C CYS A 527 -3.51 16.40 -16.98
N GLY A 528 -4.01 17.63 -16.83
CA GLY A 528 -3.35 18.67 -16.05
C GLY A 528 -3.83 18.62 -14.60
N ILE A 529 -2.89 18.66 -13.65
CA ILE A 529 -3.11 18.69 -12.21
C ILE A 529 -2.66 20.05 -11.69
N TYR A 530 -3.58 20.77 -11.07
CA TYR A 530 -3.37 22.12 -10.54
C TYR A 530 -3.82 22.15 -9.08
N PRO A 531 -3.17 22.94 -8.21
CA PRO A 531 -3.64 23.07 -6.84
C PRO A 531 -4.90 23.94 -6.77
N GLU A 532 -5.84 23.60 -5.88
CA GLU A 532 -7.01 24.42 -5.61
C GLU A 532 -6.64 25.79 -5.02
N ASP A 533 -5.59 25.85 -4.20
CA ASP A 533 -4.96 27.09 -3.74
C ASP A 533 -3.62 27.31 -4.46
N PRO A 534 -3.36 28.46 -5.13
CA PRO A 534 -2.05 28.76 -5.70
C PRO A 534 -0.88 28.65 -4.70
N ASP A 535 -1.12 28.91 -3.41
CA ASP A 535 -0.08 28.85 -2.37
C ASP A 535 0.43 27.41 -2.13
N ASP A 536 -0.41 26.42 -2.41
CA ASP A 536 -0.07 24.99 -2.28
C ASP A 536 0.83 24.47 -3.42
N TYR A 537 1.12 25.28 -4.45
CA TYR A 537 1.97 24.83 -5.57
C TYR A 537 3.34 24.30 -5.12
N ALA A 538 3.93 24.92 -4.09
CA ALA A 538 5.22 24.49 -3.56
C ALA A 538 5.15 23.10 -2.93
N GLU A 539 4.04 22.77 -2.28
CA GLU A 539 3.82 21.47 -1.67
C GLU A 539 3.39 20.44 -2.72
N LEU A 540 2.51 20.81 -3.67
CA LEU A 540 2.16 19.99 -4.81
C LEU A 540 3.39 19.52 -5.60
N ASN A 541 4.35 20.43 -5.85
CA ASN A 541 5.62 20.10 -6.48
C ASN A 541 6.35 18.97 -5.73
N LYS A 542 6.50 19.09 -4.41
CA LYS A 542 7.19 18.05 -3.62
C LYS A 542 6.41 16.73 -3.62
N SER A 543 5.10 16.80 -3.40
CA SER A 543 4.22 15.63 -3.25
C SER A 543 4.08 14.83 -4.54
N ILE A 544 3.90 15.50 -5.69
CA ILE A 544 3.82 14.83 -7.00
C ILE A 544 5.10 14.07 -7.31
N PHE A 545 6.27 14.70 -7.15
CA PHE A 545 7.55 14.01 -7.42
C PHE A 545 7.79 12.87 -6.43
N LYS A 546 7.39 13.03 -5.16
CA LYS A 546 7.51 11.97 -4.15
C LYS A 546 6.58 10.79 -4.44
N LEU A 547 5.35 11.05 -4.89
CA LEU A 547 4.41 9.99 -5.26
C LEU A 547 4.90 9.22 -6.50
N ALA A 548 5.44 9.92 -7.51
CA ALA A 548 6.02 9.29 -8.70
C ALA A 548 7.28 8.45 -8.43
N LEU A 549 7.94 8.61 -7.26
CA LEU A 549 8.97 7.64 -6.83
C LEU A 549 8.37 6.27 -6.49
N THR A 550 7.11 6.24 -6.07
CA THR A 550 6.39 5.00 -5.75
C THR A 550 5.61 4.43 -6.94
N ASP A 551 5.34 5.27 -7.93
CA ASP A 551 4.59 4.95 -9.14
C ASP A 551 5.37 5.35 -10.41
N PRO A 552 6.22 4.45 -10.93
CA PRO A 552 7.07 4.75 -12.08
C PRO A 552 6.30 4.78 -13.41
N ALA A 553 5.01 4.43 -13.43
CA ALA A 553 4.18 4.51 -14.63
C ALA A 553 3.73 5.95 -14.91
N VAL A 554 3.77 6.84 -13.91
CA VAL A 554 3.37 8.24 -14.05
C VAL A 554 4.48 9.10 -14.65
N ILE A 555 4.17 9.80 -15.74
CA ILE A 555 5.07 10.80 -16.33
C ILE A 555 4.63 12.18 -15.87
N ILE A 556 5.56 13.00 -15.39
CA ILE A 556 5.28 14.35 -14.90
C ILE A 556 6.03 15.36 -15.76
N GLN A 557 5.31 16.38 -16.25
CA GLN A 557 5.87 17.54 -16.93
C GLN A 557 5.32 18.81 -16.29
N LYS A 558 6.13 19.86 -16.17
CA LYS A 558 5.64 21.15 -15.64
C LYS A 558 4.75 21.83 -16.68
N GLU A 559 3.62 22.35 -16.23
CA GLU A 559 2.66 23.06 -17.07
C GLU A 559 2.26 24.37 -16.39
N SER A 560 1.99 25.41 -17.20
CA SER A 560 1.46 26.68 -16.72
C SER A 560 0.24 27.02 -17.55
N SER A 561 -0.85 27.35 -16.87
CA SER A 561 -2.12 27.77 -17.46
C SER A 561 -2.39 29.22 -17.09
N ALA A 562 -2.80 30.04 -18.06
CA ALA A 562 -3.19 31.42 -17.80
C ALA A 562 -4.34 31.56 -16.79
N ALA A 563 -5.17 30.52 -16.67
CA ALA A 563 -6.36 30.55 -15.82
C ALA A 563 -6.22 29.78 -14.50
N LEU A 564 -5.48 28.66 -14.51
CA LEU A 564 -5.30 27.79 -13.33
C LEU A 564 -3.96 28.04 -12.61
N GLY A 565 -3.06 28.82 -13.20
CA GLY A 565 -1.73 29.07 -12.67
C GLY A 565 -0.76 27.94 -12.98
N ASN A 566 0.23 27.75 -12.10
CA ASN A 566 1.24 26.71 -12.26
C ASN A 566 0.68 25.34 -11.83
N GLY A 567 0.99 24.32 -12.62
CA GLY A 567 0.59 22.95 -12.35
C GLY A 567 1.51 21.94 -13.04
N TYR A 568 0.99 20.73 -13.23
CA TYR A 568 1.71 19.63 -13.85
C TYR A 568 0.83 18.93 -14.87
N ARG A 569 1.40 18.64 -16.03
CA ARG A 569 0.84 17.69 -16.98
C ARG A 569 1.31 16.29 -16.60
N CYS A 570 0.37 15.45 -16.21
CA CYS A 570 0.65 14.08 -15.78
C CYS A 570 0.11 13.07 -16.79
N GLY A 571 0.90 12.05 -17.10
CA GLY A 571 0.52 10.92 -17.93
C GLY A 571 0.27 9.67 -17.07
N PHE A 572 -0.85 8.99 -17.33
CA PHE A 572 -1.33 7.80 -16.64
C PHE A 572 -1.59 6.64 -17.61
N LEU A 573 -1.69 5.43 -17.05
CA LEU A 573 -2.04 4.22 -17.80
C LEU A 573 -3.50 4.21 -18.25
N GLY A 574 -4.38 4.83 -17.46
CA GLY A 574 -5.80 4.99 -17.72
C GLY A 574 -6.46 5.93 -16.72
N VAL A 575 -7.79 6.00 -16.75
CA VAL A 575 -8.60 6.94 -15.95
C VAL A 575 -8.62 6.55 -14.48
N LEU A 576 -8.73 5.25 -14.16
CA LEU A 576 -8.72 4.81 -12.77
C LEU A 576 -7.35 5.09 -12.13
N HIS A 577 -6.28 4.87 -12.87
CA HIS A 577 -4.94 5.20 -12.38
C HIS A 577 -4.81 6.70 -12.10
N MET A 578 -5.34 7.58 -12.96
CA MET A 578 -5.41 9.02 -12.70
C MET A 578 -6.20 9.35 -11.42
N ASP A 579 -7.37 8.75 -11.23
CA ASP A 579 -8.22 8.99 -10.06
C ASP A 579 -7.56 8.53 -8.77
N VAL A 580 -6.96 7.33 -8.77
CA VAL A 580 -6.21 6.81 -7.62
C VAL A 580 -5.03 7.72 -7.30
N PHE A 581 -4.31 8.22 -8.31
CA PHE A 581 -3.20 9.15 -8.09
C PHE A 581 -3.68 10.46 -7.44
N ARG A 582 -4.83 10.98 -7.88
CA ARG A 582 -5.47 12.17 -7.31
C ARG A 582 -5.88 11.95 -5.85
N GLU A 583 -6.59 10.86 -5.55
CA GLU A 583 -7.00 10.54 -4.18
C GLU A 583 -5.80 10.35 -3.26
N ARG A 584 -4.70 9.77 -3.74
CA ARG A 584 -3.47 9.67 -2.95
C ARG A 584 -2.83 11.03 -2.65
N LEU A 585 -2.92 12.01 -3.55
CA LEU A 585 -2.49 13.38 -3.25
C LEU A 585 -3.38 14.02 -2.18
N GLU A 586 -4.69 13.81 -2.25
CA GLU A 586 -5.67 14.33 -1.29
C GLU A 586 -5.48 13.66 0.09
N ASN A 587 -5.41 12.33 0.16
CA ASN A 587 -5.37 11.59 1.42
C ASN A 587 -3.97 11.57 2.06
N GLU A 588 -2.90 11.29 1.31
CA GLU A 588 -1.55 11.14 1.89
C GLU A 588 -0.87 12.49 2.18
N TYR A 589 -1.22 13.53 1.43
CA TYR A 589 -0.57 14.85 1.52
C TYR A 589 -1.52 15.98 1.90
N ASN A 590 -2.82 15.70 2.09
CA ASN A 590 -3.84 16.71 2.41
C ASN A 590 -3.87 17.86 1.39
N LEU A 591 -3.66 17.54 0.11
CA LEU A 591 -3.62 18.51 -0.99
C LEU A 591 -4.88 18.42 -1.83
N SER A 592 -5.67 19.50 -1.84
CA SER A 592 -6.81 19.60 -2.74
C SER A 592 -6.37 19.99 -4.14
N VAL A 593 -6.67 19.16 -5.14
CA VAL A 593 -6.18 19.31 -6.51
C VAL A 593 -7.32 19.31 -7.53
N LEU A 594 -7.19 20.18 -8.52
CA LEU A 594 -8.05 20.27 -9.70
C LEU A 594 -7.45 19.50 -10.86
N LEU A 595 -8.23 18.59 -11.43
CA LEU A 595 -7.90 17.89 -12.66
C LEU A 595 -8.61 18.51 -13.87
N THR A 596 -7.88 18.71 -14.97
CA THR A 596 -8.53 18.98 -16.27
C THR A 596 -9.13 17.72 -16.85
N SER A 597 -10.01 17.83 -17.85
CA SER A 597 -10.47 16.64 -18.60
C SER A 597 -9.29 15.79 -19.08
N PRO A 598 -9.39 14.45 -18.96
CA PRO A 598 -8.40 13.54 -19.48
C PRO A 598 -8.39 13.60 -21.02
N SER A 599 -7.22 13.33 -21.59
CA SER A 599 -7.00 13.41 -23.03
C SER A 599 -5.98 12.38 -23.48
N VAL A 600 -6.01 12.02 -24.76
CA VAL A 600 -5.09 11.05 -25.36
C VAL A 600 -4.05 11.75 -26.24
N PRO A 601 -2.85 11.17 -26.42
CA PRO A 601 -1.86 11.74 -27.31
C PRO A 601 -2.24 11.48 -28.77
N TYR A 602 -2.27 12.53 -29.59
CA TYR A 602 -2.48 12.43 -31.05
C TYR A 602 -1.15 12.44 -31.77
N LYS A 603 -1.06 11.79 -32.93
CA LYS A 603 0.13 11.83 -33.78
C LYS A 603 -0.10 12.77 -34.95
N ALA A 604 0.63 13.88 -34.98
CA ALA A 604 0.58 14.86 -36.06
C ALA A 604 1.61 14.50 -37.14
N ILE A 605 1.14 14.20 -38.35
CA ILE A 605 1.99 13.99 -39.51
C ILE A 605 2.16 15.33 -40.23
N LEU A 606 3.38 15.86 -40.21
CA LEU A 606 3.70 17.13 -40.85
C LEU A 606 3.85 16.96 -42.37
N ARG A 607 3.71 18.06 -43.12
CA ARG A 607 3.88 18.08 -44.59
C ARG A 607 5.28 17.68 -45.04
N ASN A 608 6.28 17.86 -44.18
CA ASN A 608 7.67 17.42 -44.41
C ASN A 608 7.91 15.94 -44.08
N GLY A 609 6.87 15.19 -43.67
CA GLY A 609 6.96 13.78 -43.31
C GLY A 609 7.42 13.50 -41.88
N LYS A 610 7.79 14.51 -41.09
CA LYS A 610 8.11 14.32 -39.66
C LYS A 610 6.83 14.06 -38.86
N GLU A 611 6.97 13.23 -37.84
CA GLU A 611 5.89 12.86 -36.93
C GLU A 611 6.10 13.56 -35.58
N VAL A 612 5.06 14.16 -35.04
CA VAL A 612 5.10 14.85 -33.74
C VAL A 612 3.96 14.32 -32.87
N MET A 613 4.28 13.86 -31.66
CA MET A 613 3.27 13.50 -30.68
C MET A 613 2.72 14.77 -30.03
N VAL A 614 1.41 14.93 -30.08
CA VAL A 614 0.66 16.06 -29.54
C VAL A 614 -0.11 15.56 -28.32
N GLU A 615 0.51 15.75 -27.15
CA GLU A 615 -0.07 15.37 -25.85
C GLU A 615 -1.09 16.42 -25.36
N ASN A 616 -0.94 17.68 -25.75
CA ASN A 616 -1.84 18.79 -25.42
C ASN A 616 -2.20 19.57 -26.70
N ALA A 617 -3.47 19.96 -26.83
CA ALA A 617 -3.97 20.80 -27.91
C ALA A 617 -3.17 22.11 -28.06
N ILE A 618 -2.65 22.69 -26.98
CA ILE A 618 -1.84 23.91 -27.01
C ILE A 618 -0.53 23.68 -27.77
N MET A 619 0.13 22.55 -27.49
CA MET A 619 1.40 22.14 -28.12
C MET A 619 1.23 21.66 -29.57
N ALA A 620 -0.01 21.59 -30.07
CA ALA A 620 -0.27 21.22 -31.45
C ALA A 620 0.44 22.20 -32.41
N PRO A 621 1.20 21.69 -33.40
CA PRO A 621 1.82 22.52 -34.43
C PRO A 621 0.79 23.36 -35.20
N ASP A 622 1.26 24.40 -35.90
CA ASP A 622 0.38 25.20 -36.77
C ASP A 622 -0.32 24.30 -37.81
N ALA A 623 -1.63 24.47 -37.96
CA ALA A 623 -2.46 23.74 -38.92
C ALA A 623 -1.90 23.83 -40.35
N ALA A 624 -1.20 24.92 -40.71
CA ALA A 624 -0.60 25.10 -42.02
C ALA A 624 0.49 24.07 -42.36
N ILE A 625 1.24 23.59 -41.37
CA ILE A 625 2.34 22.63 -41.56
C ILE A 625 1.91 21.17 -41.39
N ILE A 626 0.68 20.94 -40.95
CA ILE A 626 0.13 19.59 -40.73
C ILE A 626 -0.44 19.05 -42.05
N LYS A 627 -0.19 17.78 -42.31
CA LYS A 627 -0.80 17.01 -43.42
C LYS A 627 -2.08 16.34 -42.94
N HIS A 628 -2.02 15.64 -41.80
CA HIS A 628 -3.18 15.06 -41.12
C HIS A 628 -2.80 14.65 -39.69
N TYR A 629 -3.82 14.36 -38.88
CA TYR A 629 -3.67 13.74 -37.57
C TYR A 629 -3.99 12.25 -37.66
N GLU A 630 -3.31 11.47 -36.83
CA GLU A 630 -3.69 10.10 -36.49
C GLU A 630 -4.08 10.08 -35.02
N GLN A 631 -5.23 9.48 -34.72
CA GLN A 631 -5.74 9.31 -33.37
C GLN A 631 -5.40 7.91 -32.85
N PRO A 632 -5.20 7.76 -31.53
CA PRO A 632 -5.00 6.44 -30.94
C PRO A 632 -6.31 5.66 -30.98
N MET A 633 -6.22 4.40 -31.38
CA MET A 633 -7.33 3.46 -31.46
C MET A 633 -7.18 2.37 -30.40
N ALA A 634 -8.31 1.82 -29.96
CA ALA A 634 -8.35 0.68 -29.05
C ALA A 634 -9.38 -0.35 -29.52
N ILE A 635 -9.08 -1.63 -29.26
CA ILE A 635 -10.04 -2.72 -29.37
C ILE A 635 -10.69 -2.88 -28.01
N ALA A 636 -11.99 -2.65 -27.93
CA ALA A 636 -12.79 -2.83 -26.73
C ALA A 636 -13.55 -4.16 -26.80
N THR A 637 -13.38 -5.01 -25.80
CA THR A 637 -14.21 -6.19 -25.56
C THR A 637 -15.26 -5.83 -24.51
N ILE A 638 -16.53 -5.90 -24.89
CA ILE A 638 -17.68 -5.67 -24.01
C ILE A 638 -18.41 -6.98 -23.82
N MET A 639 -18.66 -7.38 -22.57
CA MET A 639 -19.51 -8.53 -22.25
C MET A 639 -20.73 -8.05 -21.46
N CYS A 640 -21.92 -8.46 -21.88
CA CYS A 640 -23.16 -8.14 -21.18
C CYS A 640 -24.24 -9.19 -21.45
N PRO A 641 -25.29 -9.29 -20.62
CA PRO A 641 -26.46 -10.11 -20.94
C PRO A 641 -27.11 -9.71 -22.29
N GLU A 642 -27.67 -10.69 -23.01
CA GLU A 642 -28.30 -10.48 -24.34
C GLU A 642 -29.41 -9.40 -24.31
N GLU A 643 -30.10 -9.25 -23.16
CA GLU A 643 -31.14 -8.23 -22.97
C GLU A 643 -30.64 -6.78 -23.11
N TYR A 644 -29.33 -6.53 -22.90
CA TYR A 644 -28.75 -5.18 -23.02
C TYR A 644 -28.04 -4.93 -24.35
N SER A 645 -27.93 -5.94 -25.23
CA SER A 645 -27.14 -5.87 -26.46
C SER A 645 -27.53 -4.68 -27.35
N ALA A 646 -28.83 -4.41 -27.51
CA ALA A 646 -29.32 -3.28 -28.30
C ALA A 646 -28.86 -1.91 -27.76
N ILE A 647 -28.89 -1.73 -26.44
CA ILE A 647 -28.47 -0.49 -25.79
C ILE A 647 -26.95 -0.31 -25.90
N ILE A 648 -26.18 -1.40 -25.77
CA ILE A 648 -24.74 -1.38 -25.98
C ILE A 648 -24.40 -0.96 -27.40
N PHE A 649 -25.06 -1.53 -28.42
CA PHE A 649 -24.85 -1.12 -29.80
C PHE A 649 -25.09 0.37 -30.02
N GLN A 650 -26.20 0.90 -29.50
CA GLN A 650 -26.52 2.32 -29.62
C GLN A 650 -25.47 3.21 -28.95
N LEU A 651 -25.00 2.83 -27.75
CA LEU A 651 -23.95 3.56 -27.03
C LEU A 651 -22.61 3.54 -27.77
N CYS A 652 -22.26 2.38 -28.35
CA CYS A 652 -21.02 2.19 -29.09
C CYS A 652 -21.04 2.97 -30.42
N ASP A 653 -22.14 2.90 -31.16
CA ASP A 653 -22.32 3.60 -32.44
C ASP A 653 -22.25 5.13 -32.28
N ALA A 654 -22.92 5.67 -31.25
CA ALA A 654 -22.87 7.11 -30.93
C ALA A 654 -21.43 7.63 -30.67
N ARG A 655 -20.51 6.73 -30.32
CA ARG A 655 -19.09 6.99 -30.04
C ARG A 655 -18.14 6.58 -31.15
N ASN A 656 -18.66 6.37 -32.37
CA ASN A 656 -17.89 5.91 -33.52
C ASN A 656 -17.20 4.55 -33.31
N GLY A 657 -17.83 3.68 -32.51
CA GLY A 657 -17.40 2.29 -32.33
C GLY A 657 -17.76 1.46 -33.55
N ARG A 658 -16.77 0.81 -34.14
CA ARG A 658 -16.98 -0.13 -35.24
C ARG A 658 -17.00 -1.55 -34.71
N LEU A 659 -18.10 -2.27 -34.88
CA LEU A 659 -18.14 -3.69 -34.52
C LEU A 659 -17.13 -4.45 -35.40
N VAL A 660 -16.23 -5.18 -34.76
CA VAL A 660 -15.24 -6.06 -35.38
C VAL A 660 -15.75 -7.49 -35.37
N ASP A 661 -16.28 -7.93 -34.23
CA ASP A 661 -16.75 -9.30 -34.04
C ASP A 661 -17.84 -9.38 -32.97
N GLN A 662 -18.68 -10.41 -33.04
CA GLN A 662 -19.70 -10.72 -32.05
C GLN A 662 -19.74 -12.23 -31.81
N GLU A 663 -19.61 -12.62 -30.55
CA GLU A 663 -19.73 -13.99 -30.10
C GLU A 663 -20.86 -14.10 -29.07
N LYS A 664 -21.74 -15.10 -29.20
CA LYS A 664 -22.75 -15.42 -28.19
C LYS A 664 -22.21 -16.39 -27.14
N TYR A 665 -22.55 -16.16 -25.87
CA TYR A 665 -22.13 -16.92 -24.69
C TYR A 665 -23.34 -17.31 -23.83
N ASP A 666 -24.10 -18.34 -24.23
CA ASP A 666 -25.31 -18.78 -23.52
C ASP A 666 -26.29 -17.63 -23.20
N LYS A 667 -26.23 -17.03 -22.00
CA LYS A 667 -27.04 -15.86 -21.57
C LYS A 667 -26.34 -14.50 -21.68
N GLN A 668 -25.10 -14.47 -22.15
CA GLN A 668 -24.29 -13.27 -22.34
C GLN A 668 -23.88 -13.14 -23.81
N ASP A 669 -23.69 -11.92 -24.27
CA ASP A 669 -23.07 -11.61 -25.54
C ASP A 669 -21.71 -10.95 -25.30
N ARG A 670 -20.75 -11.27 -26.16
CA ARG A 670 -19.46 -10.60 -26.24
C ARG A 670 -19.37 -9.84 -27.55
N PHE A 671 -19.07 -8.57 -27.44
CA PHE A 671 -18.85 -7.68 -28.57
C PHE A 671 -17.41 -7.22 -28.59
N ILE A 672 -16.78 -7.30 -29.76
CA ILE A 672 -15.47 -6.73 -30.00
C ILE A 672 -15.66 -5.51 -30.89
N PHE A 673 -15.38 -4.34 -30.36
CA PHE A 673 -15.46 -3.07 -31.07
C PHE A 673 -14.09 -2.44 -31.24
N LYS A 674 -13.92 -1.66 -32.30
CA LYS A 674 -12.77 -0.78 -32.48
C LYS A 674 -13.21 0.67 -32.30
N PHE A 675 -12.56 1.38 -31.37
CA PHE A 675 -12.89 2.76 -30.99
C PHE A 675 -11.69 3.69 -31.07
N PRO A 676 -11.92 4.99 -31.28
CA PRO A 676 -10.96 6.01 -30.85
C PRO A 676 -10.80 5.95 -29.33
N LEU A 677 -9.57 5.88 -28.82
CA LEU A 677 -9.32 5.73 -27.38
C LEU A 677 -9.90 6.89 -26.57
N ASN A 678 -9.91 8.11 -27.12
CA ASN A 678 -10.52 9.30 -26.50
C ASN A 678 -12.00 9.11 -26.15
N GLU A 679 -12.74 8.31 -26.92
CA GLU A 679 -14.16 8.07 -26.71
C GLU A 679 -14.43 7.07 -25.57
N ILE A 680 -13.47 6.18 -25.32
CA ILE A 680 -13.52 5.20 -24.22
C ILE A 680 -13.26 5.91 -22.89
N ILE A 681 -12.17 6.69 -22.82
CA ILE A 681 -11.65 7.27 -21.57
C ILE A 681 -12.50 8.41 -20.98
N GLN A 682 -13.51 8.91 -21.69
CA GLN A 682 -14.35 9.97 -21.15
C GLN A 682 -15.32 9.44 -20.09
N ASP A 683 -16.17 8.48 -20.46
CA ASP A 683 -17.29 8.02 -19.62
C ASP A 683 -17.94 6.75 -20.19
N LEU A 684 -17.27 6.03 -21.09
CA LEU A 684 -17.86 4.84 -21.72
C LEU A 684 -18.08 3.72 -20.70
N PHE A 685 -17.12 3.51 -19.80
CA PHE A 685 -17.22 2.49 -18.75
C PHE A 685 -18.45 2.72 -17.85
N ASP A 686 -18.62 3.95 -17.34
CA ASP A 686 -19.74 4.30 -16.46
C ASP A 686 -21.09 4.22 -17.18
N LYS A 687 -21.15 4.63 -18.45
CA LYS A 687 -22.38 4.50 -19.24
C LYS A 687 -22.74 3.05 -19.53
N ILE A 688 -21.76 2.19 -19.81
CA ILE A 688 -22.01 0.75 -19.98
C ILE A 688 -22.53 0.17 -18.67
N LYS A 689 -21.86 0.44 -17.54
CA LYS A 689 -22.30 -0.04 -16.22
C LYS A 689 -23.71 0.43 -15.88
N SER A 690 -24.00 1.72 -16.06
CA SER A 690 -25.33 2.29 -15.79
C SER A 690 -26.41 1.69 -16.71
N ALA A 691 -26.16 1.61 -18.02
CA ALA A 691 -27.10 1.06 -19.00
C ALA A 691 -27.41 -0.42 -18.80
N THR A 692 -26.45 -1.17 -18.26
CA THR A 692 -26.55 -2.61 -18.02
C THR A 692 -26.85 -2.96 -16.57
N LYS A 693 -27.22 -1.98 -15.72
CA LYS A 693 -27.45 -2.17 -14.27
C LYS A 693 -26.27 -2.87 -13.55
N GLY A 694 -25.05 -2.63 -14.04
CA GLY A 694 -23.81 -3.18 -13.51
C GLY A 694 -23.35 -4.49 -14.14
N TYR A 695 -24.18 -5.15 -14.96
CA TYR A 695 -23.87 -6.46 -15.57
C TYR A 695 -22.86 -6.39 -16.72
N GLY A 696 -22.71 -5.23 -17.36
CA GLY A 696 -21.75 -5.00 -18.42
C GLY A 696 -20.33 -4.93 -17.87
N SER A 697 -19.40 -5.64 -18.52
CA SER A 697 -17.96 -5.46 -18.34
C SER A 697 -17.33 -4.94 -19.63
N LEU A 698 -16.35 -4.06 -19.48
CA LEU A 698 -15.59 -3.46 -20.58
C LEU A 698 -14.11 -3.69 -20.30
N GLU A 699 -13.41 -4.13 -21.33
CA GLU A 699 -11.96 -4.16 -21.39
C GLU A 699 -11.49 -3.59 -22.72
N TYR A 700 -10.32 -2.95 -22.74
CA TYR A 700 -9.79 -2.40 -23.98
C TYR A 700 -8.27 -2.54 -24.06
N GLU A 701 -7.77 -2.70 -25.28
CA GLU A 701 -6.34 -2.76 -25.58
C GLU A 701 -6.01 -1.76 -26.70
N PHE A 702 -4.95 -0.98 -26.50
CA PHE A 702 -4.46 -0.07 -27.53
C PHE A 702 -4.02 -0.83 -28.78
N CYS A 703 -4.54 -0.43 -29.95
CA CYS A 703 -4.32 -1.14 -31.22
C CYS A 703 -3.68 -0.29 -32.32
N GLY A 704 -2.96 0.78 -31.92
CA GLY A 704 -2.20 1.63 -32.83
C GLY A 704 -2.88 2.97 -33.13
N PHE A 705 -2.37 3.66 -34.15
CA PHE A 705 -2.87 4.95 -34.61
C PHE A 705 -3.59 4.80 -35.94
N GLU A 706 -4.71 5.53 -36.10
CA GLU A 706 -5.42 5.62 -37.37
C GLU A 706 -5.65 7.08 -37.76
N LYS A 707 -5.55 7.36 -39.06
CA LYS A 707 -5.84 8.68 -39.63
C LYS A 707 -7.26 9.11 -39.27
N ALA A 708 -7.38 10.31 -38.71
CA ALA A 708 -8.66 10.88 -38.31
C ALA A 708 -8.74 12.38 -38.64
N ASN A 709 -9.96 12.86 -38.86
CA ASN A 709 -10.19 14.28 -39.13
C ASN A 709 -10.36 15.05 -37.81
N ILE A 710 -9.22 15.42 -37.22
CA ILE A 710 -9.15 16.08 -35.93
C ILE A 710 -8.80 17.56 -36.11
N VAL A 711 -9.53 18.42 -35.39
CA VAL A 711 -9.31 19.86 -35.35
C VAL A 711 -9.02 20.33 -33.94
N LYS A 712 -8.22 21.39 -33.83
CA LYS A 712 -7.97 22.08 -32.56
C LYS A 712 -9.10 23.07 -32.29
N LEU A 713 -9.89 22.78 -31.26
CA LEU A 713 -10.92 23.67 -30.73
C LEU A 713 -10.32 24.52 -29.60
N VAL A 714 -10.38 25.84 -29.74
CA VAL A 714 -9.88 26.80 -28.73
C VAL A 714 -11.04 27.67 -28.27
N ILE A 715 -11.25 27.75 -26.96
CA ILE A 715 -12.20 28.67 -26.35
C ILE A 715 -11.49 29.99 -26.06
N HIS A 716 -12.03 31.09 -26.54
CA HIS A 716 -11.59 32.45 -26.25
C HIS A 716 -12.60 33.14 -25.34
N LEU A 717 -12.07 33.83 -24.33
CA LEU A 717 -12.80 34.84 -23.57
C LEU A 717 -12.28 36.19 -24.01
N MET A 718 -13.18 37.01 -24.54
CA MET A 718 -12.80 38.22 -25.27
C MET A 718 -11.88 37.85 -26.44
N GLU A 719 -10.65 38.36 -26.46
CA GLU A 719 -9.65 38.01 -27.47
C GLU A 719 -8.64 36.97 -26.94
N ASP A 720 -8.62 36.75 -25.62
CA ASP A 720 -7.64 35.90 -24.95
C ASP A 720 -8.06 34.42 -25.05
N PRO A 721 -7.19 33.52 -25.53
CA PRO A 721 -7.44 32.09 -25.50
C PRO A 721 -7.40 31.57 -24.06
N VAL A 722 -8.31 30.64 -23.75
CA VAL A 722 -8.31 29.90 -22.49
C VAL A 722 -7.70 28.54 -22.72
N ASP A 723 -6.40 28.45 -22.42
CA ASP A 723 -5.56 27.28 -22.60
C ASP A 723 -6.18 25.99 -22.03
N ALA A 724 -6.67 26.06 -20.79
CA ALA A 724 -7.28 24.92 -20.09
C ALA A 724 -8.56 24.38 -20.76
N LEU A 725 -9.19 25.13 -21.67
CA LEU A 725 -10.38 24.73 -22.44
C LEU A 725 -10.09 24.49 -23.92
N SER A 726 -8.84 24.17 -24.25
CA SER A 726 -8.45 23.82 -25.62
C SER A 726 -8.44 22.30 -25.79
N PHE A 727 -9.11 21.81 -26.83
CA PHE A 727 -9.31 20.38 -27.07
C PHE A 727 -8.93 19.96 -28.48
N MET A 728 -8.46 18.73 -28.62
CA MET A 728 -8.37 18.03 -29.90
C MET A 728 -9.68 17.26 -30.10
N VAL A 729 -10.45 17.58 -31.14
CA VAL A 729 -11.79 17.01 -31.34
C VAL A 729 -12.03 16.62 -32.79
N PRO A 730 -12.87 15.60 -33.06
CA PRO A 730 -13.37 15.34 -34.40
C PRO A 730 -14.08 16.58 -34.96
N GLU A 731 -13.82 16.92 -36.23
CA GLU A 731 -14.37 18.14 -36.86
C GLU A 731 -15.90 18.22 -36.76
N GLU A 732 -16.58 17.09 -36.95
CA GLU A 732 -18.04 16.98 -36.91
C GLU A 732 -18.65 17.38 -35.55
N ARG A 733 -17.93 17.13 -34.45
CA ARG A 733 -18.40 17.43 -33.09
C ARG A 733 -17.96 18.79 -32.56
N ALA A 734 -16.99 19.44 -33.23
CA ALA A 734 -16.40 20.69 -32.76
C ALA A 734 -17.47 21.78 -32.51
N HIS A 735 -18.47 21.89 -33.39
CA HIS A 735 -19.54 22.88 -33.25
C HIS A 735 -20.44 22.61 -32.04
N GLN A 736 -20.88 21.36 -31.85
CA GLN A 736 -21.77 20.99 -30.74
C GLN A 736 -21.07 21.16 -29.39
N LEU A 737 -19.83 20.66 -29.26
CA LEU A 737 -19.04 20.80 -28.04
C LEU A 737 -18.72 22.27 -27.74
N GLY A 738 -18.29 23.03 -28.76
CA GLY A 738 -18.00 24.45 -28.62
C GLY A 738 -19.23 25.25 -28.14
N LYS A 739 -20.42 24.93 -28.65
CA LYS A 739 -21.68 25.53 -28.19
C LYS A 739 -21.98 25.19 -26.73
N LYS A 740 -21.87 23.91 -26.35
CA LYS A 740 -22.09 23.44 -24.96
C LYS A 740 -21.17 24.16 -23.97
N ILE A 741 -19.88 24.26 -24.28
CA ILE A 741 -18.90 24.95 -23.43
C ILE A 741 -19.20 26.45 -23.33
N CYS A 742 -19.46 27.11 -24.46
CA CYS A 742 -19.81 28.54 -24.47
C CYS A 742 -21.06 28.84 -23.63
N GLN A 743 -22.06 27.95 -23.65
CA GLN A 743 -23.27 28.09 -22.86
C GLN A 743 -23.00 27.91 -21.35
N ARG A 744 -22.28 26.85 -20.95
CA ARG A 744 -21.90 26.64 -19.55
C ARG A 744 -21.07 27.81 -18.99
N LEU A 745 -20.15 28.35 -19.79
CA LEU A 745 -19.37 29.53 -19.38
C LEU A 745 -20.25 30.77 -19.21
N LYS A 746 -21.25 30.99 -20.06
CA LYS A 746 -22.19 32.11 -19.93
C LYS A 746 -23.01 32.04 -18.65
N GLU A 747 -23.39 30.84 -18.24
CA GLU A 747 -24.19 30.61 -17.03
C GLU A 747 -23.37 30.82 -15.75
N ASN A 748 -22.07 30.48 -15.78
CA ASN A 748 -21.20 30.48 -14.60
C ASN A 748 -20.29 31.71 -14.46
N ILE A 749 -20.05 32.48 -15.53
CA ILE A 749 -19.27 33.72 -15.44
C ILE A 749 -20.21 34.88 -15.03
N PRO A 750 -19.89 35.62 -13.95
CA PRO A 750 -20.73 36.72 -13.49
C PRO A 750 -20.78 37.87 -14.51
N GLN A 751 -21.87 38.63 -14.51
CA GLN A 751 -22.00 39.78 -15.40
C GLN A 751 -21.03 40.91 -15.00
N HIS A 752 -20.36 41.49 -16.00
CA HIS A 752 -19.48 42.65 -15.83
C HIS A 752 -20.16 43.95 -16.30
N LEU A 753 -19.53 45.10 -16.02
CA LEU A 753 -20.00 46.41 -16.52
C LEU A 753 -19.84 46.56 -18.04
N PHE A 754 -19.11 45.66 -18.69
CA PHE A 754 -18.95 45.56 -20.13
C PHE A 754 -19.43 44.20 -20.63
N VAL A 755 -19.67 44.09 -21.94
CA VAL A 755 -20.12 42.84 -22.56
C VAL A 755 -18.93 41.90 -22.69
N VAL A 756 -19.05 40.70 -22.13
CA VAL A 756 -18.05 39.64 -22.27
C VAL A 756 -18.46 38.72 -23.42
N SER A 757 -17.57 38.55 -24.40
CA SER A 757 -17.78 37.61 -25.51
C SER A 757 -17.06 36.30 -25.24
N ILE A 758 -17.78 35.19 -25.38
CA ILE A 758 -17.24 33.83 -25.30
C ILE A 758 -17.28 33.27 -26.72
N GLN A 759 -16.15 32.78 -27.24
CA GLN A 759 -16.05 32.31 -28.62
C GLN A 759 -15.34 30.97 -28.67
N ALA A 760 -15.90 29.99 -29.35
CA ALA A 760 -15.23 28.77 -29.73
C ALA A 760 -14.67 28.93 -31.15
N LYS A 761 -13.37 28.72 -31.33
CA LYS A 761 -12.67 28.87 -32.61
C LYS A 761 -11.99 27.57 -33.05
N VAL A 762 -12.01 27.32 -34.35
CA VAL A 762 -11.24 26.27 -35.02
C VAL A 762 -10.46 26.91 -36.17
N GLY A 763 -9.13 26.78 -36.16
CA GLY A 763 -8.28 27.41 -37.18
C GLY A 763 -8.48 28.93 -37.31
N GLY A 764 -8.80 29.61 -36.19
CA GLY A 764 -9.12 31.05 -36.16
C GLY A 764 -10.55 31.42 -36.54
N LYS A 765 -11.32 30.53 -37.16
CA LYS A 765 -12.73 30.75 -37.49
C LYS A 765 -13.61 30.50 -36.27
N VAL A 766 -14.50 31.45 -35.95
CA VAL A 766 -15.50 31.30 -34.88
C VAL A 766 -16.58 30.32 -35.35
N ILE A 767 -16.75 29.22 -34.61
CA ILE A 767 -17.77 28.21 -34.89
C ILE A 767 -18.99 28.33 -33.98
N ALA A 768 -18.79 28.76 -32.73
CA ALA A 768 -19.88 29.04 -31.78
C ALA A 768 -19.50 30.27 -30.95
N ALA A 769 -20.49 31.06 -30.55
CA ALA A 769 -20.25 32.24 -29.72
C ALA A 769 -21.44 32.52 -28.82
N GLU A 770 -21.14 32.94 -27.59
CA GLU A 770 -22.11 33.41 -26.61
C GLU A 770 -21.68 34.78 -26.08
N LYS A 771 -22.65 35.54 -25.56
CA LYS A 771 -22.40 36.86 -24.97
C LYS A 771 -23.05 36.96 -23.60
N ILE A 772 -22.27 37.43 -22.63
CA ILE A 772 -22.77 37.78 -21.31
C ILE A 772 -23.17 39.26 -21.34
N GLY A 773 -24.41 39.53 -20.94
CA GLY A 773 -24.95 40.90 -20.88
C GLY A 773 -24.14 41.76 -19.91
N SER A 774 -24.02 43.06 -20.24
CA SER A 774 -23.39 44.02 -19.35
C SER A 774 -24.39 44.56 -18.33
N THR A 775 -24.02 44.60 -17.06
CA THR A 775 -24.77 45.38 -16.06
C THR A 775 -24.53 46.87 -16.25
N GLY A 776 -25.40 47.71 -15.72
CA GLY A 776 -25.23 49.16 -15.81
C GLY A 776 -26.13 49.91 -14.86
N LYS A 777 -25.62 51.01 -14.34
CA LYS A 777 -26.44 51.99 -13.60
C LYS A 777 -27.53 52.54 -14.51
N ASN A 778 -28.76 52.66 -14.01
CA ASN A 778 -29.81 53.40 -14.69
C ASN A 778 -29.49 54.91 -14.64
N VAL A 779 -28.75 55.39 -15.64
CA VAL A 779 -28.28 56.79 -15.72
C VAL A 779 -29.42 57.78 -15.95
N THR A 780 -30.55 57.32 -16.48
CA THR A 780 -31.73 58.14 -16.76
C THR A 780 -32.73 58.22 -15.60
N ALA A 781 -32.52 57.49 -14.50
CA ALA A 781 -33.45 57.43 -13.37
C ALA A 781 -33.79 58.80 -12.75
N LYS A 782 -32.84 59.76 -12.77
CA LYS A 782 -33.01 61.13 -12.26
C LYS A 782 -33.47 62.14 -13.33
N CYS A 783 -33.78 61.68 -14.55
CA CYS A 783 -34.24 62.52 -15.66
C CYS A 783 -35.76 62.54 -15.72
N TYR A 784 -36.40 63.35 -14.87
CA TYR A 784 -37.87 63.47 -14.76
C TYR A 784 -38.54 64.28 -15.89
N GLY A 785 -37.75 64.94 -16.75
CA GLY A 785 -38.24 65.77 -17.87
C GLY A 785 -38.27 65.07 -19.24
N GLY A 786 -38.95 65.70 -20.20
CA GLY A 786 -39.09 65.25 -21.60
C GLY A 786 -37.89 65.56 -22.51
N ASP A 787 -36.86 66.24 -22.01
CA ASP A 787 -35.68 66.61 -22.81
C ASP A 787 -34.83 65.37 -23.19
N TYR A 788 -34.96 64.98 -24.45
CA TYR A 788 -34.25 63.87 -25.06
C TYR A 788 -32.73 64.08 -25.08
N THR A 789 -32.26 65.32 -25.22
CA THR A 789 -30.82 65.62 -25.37
C THR A 789 -30.03 65.29 -24.10
N ARG A 790 -30.61 65.56 -22.93
CA ARG A 790 -30.02 65.22 -21.63
C ARG A 790 -29.93 63.71 -21.40
N LYS A 791 -30.97 62.97 -21.77
CA LYS A 791 -30.97 61.49 -21.72
C LYS A 791 -29.91 60.91 -22.65
N LYS A 792 -29.85 61.40 -23.89
CA LYS A 792 -28.85 60.99 -24.89
C LYS A 792 -27.41 61.22 -24.42
N LYS A 793 -27.10 62.40 -23.88
CA LYS A 793 -25.76 62.72 -23.34
C LYS A 793 -25.30 61.76 -22.24
N LEU A 794 -26.20 61.34 -21.36
CA LEU A 794 -25.87 60.38 -20.29
C LEU A 794 -25.68 58.96 -20.83
N LEU A 795 -26.49 58.55 -21.81
CA LEU A 795 -26.35 57.26 -22.49
C LEU A 795 -25.06 57.18 -23.30
N ASP A 796 -24.68 58.26 -24.00
CA ASP A 796 -23.45 58.33 -24.79
C ASP A 796 -22.21 58.23 -23.88
N ARG A 797 -22.19 58.95 -22.74
CA ARG A 797 -21.14 58.81 -21.72
C ARG A 797 -21.05 57.40 -21.15
N GLN A 798 -22.19 56.76 -20.88
CA GLN A 798 -22.21 55.38 -20.40
C GLN A 798 -21.67 54.41 -21.48
N LYS A 799 -22.02 54.63 -22.75
CA LYS A 799 -21.56 53.82 -23.88
C LYS A 799 -20.05 53.94 -24.09
N GLU A 800 -19.50 55.14 -24.05
CA GLU A 800 -18.05 55.38 -24.12
C GLU A 800 -17.31 54.77 -22.93
N GLY A 801 -17.84 54.92 -21.71
CA GLY A 801 -17.28 54.29 -20.51
C GLY A 801 -17.23 52.76 -20.63
N LYS A 802 -18.32 52.14 -21.12
CA LYS A 802 -18.36 50.69 -21.37
C LYS A 802 -17.38 50.26 -22.46
N LYS A 803 -17.21 51.06 -23.52
CA LYS A 803 -16.22 50.78 -24.58
C LYS A 803 -14.80 50.78 -24.02
N ARG A 804 -14.44 51.80 -23.24
CA ARG A 804 -13.11 51.89 -22.59
C ARG A 804 -12.87 50.75 -21.60
N MET A 805 -13.88 50.38 -20.81
CA MET A 805 -13.80 49.22 -19.90
C MET A 805 -13.62 47.91 -20.66
N ARG A 806 -14.17 47.78 -21.88
CA ARG A 806 -14.00 46.57 -22.70
C ARG A 806 -12.59 46.42 -23.25
N GLU A 807 -11.93 47.51 -23.63
CA GLU A 807 -10.58 47.50 -24.20
C GLU A 807 -9.51 47.14 -23.16
N VAL A 808 -9.73 47.51 -21.89
CA VAL A 808 -8.78 47.27 -20.79
C VAL A 808 -9.19 46.08 -19.91
N GLY A 809 -10.47 45.71 -19.92
CA GLY A 809 -11.05 44.71 -19.04
C GLY A 809 -10.59 43.30 -19.39
N ARG A 810 -9.86 42.66 -18.47
CA ARG A 810 -9.59 41.22 -18.49
C ARG A 810 -10.63 40.49 -17.66
N VAL A 811 -11.13 39.38 -18.18
CA VAL A 811 -12.08 38.51 -17.48
C VAL A 811 -11.31 37.27 -17.03
N THR A 812 -11.11 37.14 -15.72
CA THR A 812 -10.55 35.94 -15.11
C THR A 812 -11.68 34.97 -14.81
N VAL A 813 -11.55 33.75 -15.29
CA VAL A 813 -12.48 32.65 -14.97
C VAL A 813 -12.19 32.17 -13.55
N ARG A 814 -13.21 32.09 -12.72
CA ARG A 814 -13.06 31.53 -11.37
C ARG A 814 -12.84 30.02 -11.44
N LYS A 815 -12.14 29.45 -10.47
CA LYS A 815 -11.89 28.00 -10.39
C LYS A 815 -13.21 27.21 -10.40
N ASP A 816 -14.22 27.65 -9.65
CA ASP A 816 -15.57 27.03 -9.64
C ASP A 816 -16.23 26.99 -11.02
N THR A 817 -15.96 27.99 -11.86
CA THR A 817 -16.46 28.04 -13.23
C THR A 817 -15.79 27.00 -14.13
N PHE A 818 -14.52 26.63 -13.87
CA PHE A 818 -13.90 25.49 -14.56
C PHE A 818 -14.51 24.18 -14.11
N ILE A 819 -14.70 23.99 -12.80
CA ILE A 819 -15.29 22.77 -12.23
C ILE A 819 -16.68 22.52 -12.84
N SER A 820 -17.51 23.55 -12.94
CA SER A 820 -18.86 23.43 -13.54
C SER A 820 -18.85 23.19 -15.05
N VAL A 821 -17.81 23.61 -15.77
CA VAL A 821 -17.66 23.30 -17.20
C VAL A 821 -17.28 21.82 -17.41
N PHE A 822 -16.46 21.28 -16.52
CA PHE A 822 -15.91 19.92 -16.59
C PHE A 822 -16.76 18.84 -15.89
N LYS A 823 -17.61 19.21 -14.93
CA LYS A 823 -18.65 18.31 -14.41
C LYS A 823 -19.67 18.04 -15.52
N ASP A 824 -19.69 16.82 -16.04
CA ASP A 824 -20.86 16.29 -16.71
C ASP A 824 -21.83 15.75 -15.64
N ASP A 825 -23.13 15.89 -15.90
CA ASP A 825 -24.22 15.59 -14.96
C ASP A 825 -24.25 14.12 -14.50
#